data_AF-A0A3C1IJY9-F1
#
_entry.id   AF-A0A3C1IJY9-F1
#
_cell.length_a   1.000
_cell.length_b   1.000
_cell.length_c   1.000
_cell.angle_alpha   90.00
_cell.angle_beta   90.00
_cell.angle_gamma   90.00
#
_symmetry.space_group_name_H-M   'P 1'
#
loop_
_entity.id
_entity.type
_entity.pdbx_description
1 polymer ?
#
loop_
_entity_poly.entity_id
_entity_poly.type
_entity_poly.pdbx_seq_one_letter_code
_entity_poly.pdbx_strand_id
1 'polypeptide(L)'
;MTTARKLFYYNGGFLHQKQLRRIMSLAGYKLTLGLPNPGDLVAVWGQSPNQYRGQWMAKKRQVGLLRVEDAFLRSVQPGRAGDPPLGLILDRSGCHFDASHPCDLENMLRYDPLDDADLLRRAEQAIVRIRHNHISKYNAFDLTQSPPATRYVLVIDQTFGDAAIRASGVGKAEFQDMLASARREHPGANILIKSHAETIMGLRRGYFSAADETDTIRLLTTPISPWKLFEGAIAVYTMSSQMGFEAILAGHKPHVFGQPFYAGWGLSKDRRPLTGRTRCLSRAQLFAAAMILYPIWYDPYRDQLCALEDVLDTLEAQSRAWRDDHRGWVACGMRLWKRPHLQSIFGRSKRLIFQNDLAKARRASMRKQRNLMVWASADKDLASPAVRVEDGFLRSRGLGATLIPPLSLVTDRLGIYYDPRKPSQLEQMVANAVTLRPDQITRAERLHQQITTTGLTKYNAGKTAPNITGTRRILVPGQVEDDASILTATGQIKTNLALLTAVRRANPDAILLYKPHPDVEAGLRRGVVSDRQSAVLADRVLTNINPGTLLTQVDEVWTMTSLLGFEALLRNKRVVTYGAPFYAGWGLTHDLGQPPTRRVARPDLLGLLYATLIAYPRYFDPVTRLPCPVEVVIERLQDSEAAGHSPINRVLSKLQGLWASHASLWR
;
A
#
# COMPACT_ATOMS: atom_id res chain seq x y z
N MET A 1 -19.90 28.81 4.78
CA MET A 1 -18.78 28.61 3.83
C MET A 1 -17.75 29.70 4.09
N THR A 2 -16.64 29.40 4.76
CA THR A 2 -15.52 30.33 4.90
C THR A 2 -14.91 30.59 3.53
N THR A 3 -14.86 31.85 3.12
CA THR A 3 -14.24 32.29 1.85
C THR A 3 -12.77 31.88 1.83
N ALA A 4 -12.33 31.18 0.77
CA ALA A 4 -10.94 30.77 0.61
C ALA A 4 -10.01 32.00 0.63
N ARG A 5 -8.94 31.93 1.43
CA ARG A 5 -8.00 33.04 1.61
C ARG A 5 -7.15 33.19 0.34
N LYS A 6 -7.02 34.42 -0.18
CA LYS A 6 -6.16 34.66 -1.33
C LYS A 6 -4.69 34.48 -0.91
N LEU A 7 -3.96 33.75 -1.73
CA LEU A 7 -2.54 33.48 -1.52
C LEU A 7 -1.77 33.81 -2.79
N PHE A 8 -1.03 34.91 -2.76
CA PHE A 8 -0.32 35.41 -3.93
C PHE A 8 1.01 34.68 -4.11
N TYR A 9 1.40 34.36 -5.34
CA TYR A 9 2.68 33.68 -5.60
C TYR A 9 3.43 34.31 -6.76
N TYR A 10 4.77 34.23 -6.70
CA TYR A 10 5.68 34.86 -7.68
C TYR A 10 6.73 33.87 -8.23
N ASN A 11 6.42 32.57 -8.15
CA ASN A 11 7.24 31.47 -8.65
C ASN A 11 6.37 30.51 -9.47
N GLY A 12 6.79 30.20 -10.70
CA GLY A 12 6.07 29.31 -11.62
C GLY A 12 5.85 27.89 -11.10
N GLY A 13 6.61 27.43 -10.10
CA GLY A 13 6.39 26.12 -9.45
C GLY A 13 4.96 25.95 -8.92
N PHE A 14 4.36 27.01 -8.38
CA PHE A 14 2.97 27.01 -7.89
C PHE A 14 1.93 26.96 -9.03
N LEU A 15 2.30 27.29 -10.26
CA LEU A 15 1.40 27.24 -11.42
C LEU A 15 1.32 25.82 -12.02
N HIS A 16 2.47 25.16 -12.16
CA HIS A 16 2.59 23.90 -12.90
C HIS A 16 2.29 22.65 -12.08
N GLN A 17 2.47 22.68 -10.76
CA GLN A 17 2.27 21.52 -9.90
C GLN A 17 0.79 21.33 -9.53
N LYS A 18 0.07 20.51 -10.32
CA LYS A 18 -1.38 20.29 -10.17
C LYS A 18 -1.77 19.80 -8.77
N GLN A 19 -1.09 18.79 -8.24
CA GLN A 19 -1.41 18.22 -6.92
C GLN A 19 -1.13 19.21 -5.79
N LEU A 20 0.02 19.89 -5.81
CA LEU A 20 0.32 20.98 -4.87
C LEU A 20 -0.81 22.01 -4.84
N ARG A 21 -1.23 22.51 -6.01
CA ARG A 21 -2.33 23.48 -6.10
C ARG A 21 -3.62 22.95 -5.50
N ARG A 22 -3.91 21.65 -5.69
CA ARG A 22 -5.10 21.01 -5.14
C ARG A 22 -5.03 20.94 -3.61
N ILE A 23 -3.90 20.54 -3.05
CA ILE A 23 -3.64 20.53 -1.60
C ILE A 23 -3.84 21.94 -1.02
N MET A 24 -3.26 22.98 -1.65
CA MET A 24 -3.42 24.37 -1.21
C MET A 24 -4.89 24.80 -1.22
N SER A 25 -5.64 24.44 -2.25
CA SER A 25 -7.08 24.72 -2.34
C SER A 25 -7.87 24.06 -1.23
N LEU A 26 -7.57 22.79 -0.92
CA LEU A 26 -8.24 22.04 0.15
C LEU A 26 -7.87 22.59 1.54
N ALA A 27 -6.65 23.10 1.70
CA ALA A 27 -6.20 23.83 2.88
C ALA A 27 -6.77 25.26 3.01
N GLY A 28 -7.73 25.63 2.14
CA GLY A 28 -8.42 26.92 2.20
C GLY A 28 -7.67 28.09 1.56
N TYR A 29 -6.64 27.82 0.75
CA TYR A 29 -5.86 28.86 0.05
C TYR A 29 -6.16 28.88 -1.46
N LYS A 30 -6.56 30.04 -1.95
CA LYS A 30 -6.72 30.32 -3.38
C LYS A 30 -5.45 30.94 -3.95
N LEU A 31 -4.63 30.12 -4.61
CA LEU A 31 -3.43 30.59 -5.31
C LEU A 31 -3.79 31.61 -6.40
N THR A 32 -3.26 32.82 -6.26
CA THR A 32 -3.67 34.00 -7.04
C THR A 32 -2.44 34.74 -7.60
N LEU A 33 -2.56 35.28 -8.81
CA LEU A 33 -1.59 36.21 -9.38
C LEU A 33 -2.06 37.65 -9.17
N GLY A 34 -1.13 38.61 -9.16
CA GLY A 34 -1.43 40.03 -9.03
C GLY A 34 -0.73 40.65 -7.83
N LEU A 35 -1.38 41.61 -7.17
CA LEU A 35 -0.84 42.34 -6.02
C LEU A 35 -1.69 42.05 -4.77
N PRO A 36 -1.09 41.69 -3.62
CA PRO A 36 -1.82 41.43 -2.39
C PRO A 36 -2.33 42.73 -1.75
N ASN A 37 -3.51 42.65 -1.14
CA ASN A 37 -4.13 43.69 -0.32
C ASN A 37 -3.87 43.43 1.17
N PRO A 38 -4.13 44.40 2.08
CA PRO A 38 -4.05 44.17 3.51
C PRO A 38 -4.88 42.95 3.95
N GLY A 39 -4.28 42.05 4.72
CA GLY A 39 -4.89 40.79 5.17
C GLY A 39 -4.69 39.59 4.23
N ASP A 40 -4.19 39.79 3.01
CA ASP A 40 -3.77 38.70 2.13
C ASP A 40 -2.40 38.11 2.56
N LEU A 41 -2.00 36.99 1.95
CA LEU A 41 -0.70 36.35 2.17
C LEU A 41 0.06 36.16 0.86
N VAL A 42 1.38 36.06 0.95
CA VAL A 42 2.27 35.69 -0.16
C VAL A 42 2.91 34.32 0.09
N ALA A 43 2.73 33.39 -0.83
CA ALA A 43 3.38 32.08 -0.83
C ALA A 43 4.82 32.16 -1.34
N VAL A 44 5.71 31.50 -0.61
CA VAL A 44 7.09 31.23 -1.04
C VAL A 44 7.39 29.74 -0.85
N TRP A 45 8.20 29.17 -1.75
CA TRP A 45 8.67 27.79 -1.60
C TRP A 45 9.93 27.79 -0.74
N GLY A 46 9.79 27.36 0.52
CA GLY A 46 10.78 27.42 1.60
C GLY A 46 11.78 28.55 1.44
N GLN A 47 13.07 28.18 1.36
CA GLN A 47 14.17 29.10 1.04
C GLN A 47 14.77 28.87 -0.35
N SER A 48 13.89 28.69 -1.34
CA SER A 48 14.30 28.55 -2.74
C SER A 48 15.05 29.80 -3.25
N PRO A 49 15.94 29.68 -4.25
CA PRO A 49 16.66 30.83 -4.82
C PRO A 49 15.75 31.94 -5.36
N ASN A 50 14.49 31.62 -5.68
CA ASN A 50 13.51 32.56 -6.20
C ASN A 50 12.58 33.15 -5.12
N GLN A 51 12.75 32.79 -3.84
CA GLN A 51 11.89 33.27 -2.75
C GLN A 51 11.92 34.79 -2.59
N TYR A 52 13.03 35.43 -2.97
CA TYR A 52 13.26 36.87 -2.80
C TYR A 52 12.17 37.71 -3.47
N ARG A 53 11.58 37.22 -4.58
CA ARG A 53 10.48 37.91 -5.27
C ARG A 53 9.23 37.99 -4.40
N GLY A 54 8.87 36.88 -3.77
CA GLY A 54 7.74 36.82 -2.85
C GLY A 54 8.00 37.59 -1.55
N GLN A 55 9.19 37.47 -0.98
CA GLN A 55 9.59 38.23 0.21
C GLN A 55 9.57 39.74 -0.03
N TRP A 56 10.12 40.18 -1.17
CA TRP A 56 10.10 41.58 -1.56
C TRP A 56 8.67 42.10 -1.69
N MET A 57 7.78 41.33 -2.34
CA MET A 57 6.37 41.73 -2.46
C MET A 57 5.68 41.80 -1.11
N ALA A 58 5.87 40.78 -0.26
CA ALA A 58 5.27 40.74 1.07
C ALA A 58 5.71 41.94 1.90
N LYS A 59 7.01 42.28 1.88
CA LYS A 59 7.55 43.47 2.54
C LYS A 59 6.98 44.77 1.95
N LYS A 60 6.98 44.91 0.62
CA LYS A 60 6.49 46.12 -0.07
C LYS A 60 5.00 46.38 0.19
N ARG A 61 4.21 45.31 0.35
CA ARG A 61 2.76 45.37 0.59
C ARG A 61 2.38 45.23 2.06
N GLN A 62 3.34 45.05 2.96
CA GLN A 62 3.13 44.85 4.40
C GLN A 62 2.15 43.70 4.70
N VAL A 63 2.32 42.57 4.00
CA VAL A 63 1.49 41.36 4.16
C VAL A 63 2.33 40.17 4.64
N GLY A 64 1.66 39.18 5.22
CA GLY A 64 2.32 37.98 5.75
C GLY A 64 2.85 37.03 4.68
N LEU A 65 3.81 36.19 5.08
CA LEU A 65 4.33 35.09 4.24
C LEU A 65 3.72 33.75 4.66
N LEU A 66 3.53 32.88 3.68
CA LEU A 66 3.31 31.45 3.90
C LEU A 66 4.43 30.68 3.20
N ARG A 67 5.25 29.98 3.98
CA ARG A 67 6.33 29.13 3.48
C ARG A 67 5.78 27.73 3.24
N VAL A 68 5.86 27.31 1.99
CA VAL A 68 5.40 25.99 1.54
C VAL A 68 6.61 25.10 1.31
N GLU A 69 6.59 23.90 1.86
CA GLU A 69 7.61 22.87 1.64
C GLU A 69 6.98 21.49 1.47
N ASP A 70 7.77 20.56 0.91
CA ASP A 70 7.40 19.14 0.94
C ASP A 70 7.32 18.65 2.40
N ALA A 71 6.27 17.89 2.73
CA ALA A 71 6.19 17.21 4.02
C ALA A 71 7.29 16.14 4.17
N PHE A 72 7.50 15.69 5.40
CA PHE A 72 8.56 14.73 5.74
C PHE A 72 8.35 13.36 5.09
N LEU A 73 7.12 12.95 4.83
CA LEU A 73 6.81 11.85 3.90
C LEU A 73 6.31 12.46 2.61
N ARG A 74 6.91 12.10 1.48
CA ARG A 74 6.60 12.79 0.22
C ARG A 74 5.98 11.87 -0.82
N SER A 75 6.71 10.83 -1.23
CA SER A 75 6.37 10.04 -2.42
C SER A 75 7.26 8.80 -2.57
N VAL A 76 7.11 8.05 -3.66
CA VAL A 76 8.02 6.93 -3.97
C VAL A 76 9.35 7.47 -4.49
N GLN A 77 9.34 8.31 -5.52
CA GLN A 77 10.53 8.93 -6.09
C GLN A 77 10.63 10.42 -5.71
N PRO A 78 11.82 11.05 -5.81
CA PRO A 78 11.95 12.49 -5.59
C PRO A 78 11.08 13.34 -6.51
N GLY A 79 10.76 14.57 -6.08
CA GLY A 79 9.91 15.47 -6.86
C GLY A 79 10.45 15.83 -8.23
N ARG A 80 11.78 15.92 -8.34
CA ARG A 80 12.48 16.12 -9.62
C ARG A 80 12.37 14.93 -10.57
N ALA A 81 11.95 13.75 -10.08
CA ALA A 81 11.64 12.58 -10.89
C ALA A 81 10.16 12.54 -11.35
N GLY A 82 9.33 13.50 -10.92
CA GLY A 82 7.96 13.68 -11.40
C GLY A 82 6.86 13.22 -10.43
N ASP A 83 7.21 12.54 -9.33
CA ASP A 83 6.21 12.13 -8.34
C ASP A 83 5.64 13.34 -7.58
N PRO A 84 4.32 13.45 -7.42
CA PRO A 84 3.69 14.52 -6.66
C PRO A 84 3.79 14.29 -5.14
N PRO A 85 3.72 15.34 -4.31
CA PRO A 85 3.79 15.20 -2.86
C PRO A 85 2.44 14.72 -2.26
N LEU A 86 2.51 13.85 -1.25
CA LEU A 86 1.36 13.39 -0.45
C LEU A 86 1.09 14.24 0.78
N GLY A 87 1.87 15.30 1.00
CA GLY A 87 1.66 16.27 2.05
C GLY A 87 2.51 17.51 1.86
N LEU A 88 2.10 18.60 2.48
CA LEU A 88 2.81 19.87 2.49
C LEU A 88 3.00 20.37 3.92
N ILE A 89 4.08 21.11 4.13
CA ILE A 89 4.26 21.95 5.30
C ILE A 89 3.86 23.36 4.91
N LEU A 90 2.96 23.97 5.70
CA LEU A 90 2.47 25.33 5.50
C LEU A 90 2.80 26.18 6.73
N ASP A 91 3.98 26.80 6.72
CA ASP A 91 4.51 27.51 7.89
C ASP A 91 4.40 29.03 7.73
N ARG A 92 3.86 29.72 8.74
CA ARG A 92 3.69 31.17 8.76
C ARG A 92 4.85 31.88 9.43
N SER A 93 5.53 31.23 10.36
CA SER A 93 6.60 31.83 11.16
C SER A 93 7.97 31.72 10.48
N GLY A 94 8.36 30.53 10.01
CA GLY A 94 9.72 30.23 9.54
C GLY A 94 9.80 28.97 8.67
N CYS A 95 11.01 28.53 8.30
CA CYS A 95 11.19 27.19 7.72
C CYS A 95 11.66 26.27 8.83
N HIS A 96 11.12 25.04 8.93
CA HIS A 96 11.52 24.08 9.97
C HIS A 96 13.04 23.79 10.01
N PHE A 97 13.73 23.91 8.88
CA PHE A 97 15.18 23.69 8.79
C PHE A 97 16.03 24.94 9.08
N ASP A 98 15.42 26.09 9.33
CA ASP A 98 16.12 27.34 9.64
C ASP A 98 15.95 27.69 11.11
N ALA A 99 17.02 27.52 11.89
CA ALA A 99 17.02 27.76 13.32
C ALA A 99 17.35 29.20 13.70
N SER A 100 17.58 30.11 12.74
CA SER A 100 17.81 31.53 13.02
C SER A 100 16.57 32.23 13.57
N HIS A 101 15.38 31.68 13.30
CA HIS A 101 14.09 32.19 13.79
C HIS A 101 13.16 31.02 14.10
N PRO A 102 12.36 31.06 15.19
CA PRO A 102 11.38 30.01 15.48
C PRO A 102 10.37 29.86 14.33
N CYS A 103 10.15 28.61 13.93
CA CYS A 103 9.10 28.21 13.00
C CYS A 103 7.87 27.67 13.75
N ASP A 104 6.76 27.42 13.05
CA ASP A 104 5.54 26.91 13.70
C ASP A 104 5.79 25.54 14.36
N LEU A 105 6.59 24.66 13.74
CA LEU A 105 6.99 23.39 14.34
C LEU A 105 7.83 23.58 15.61
N GLU A 106 8.78 24.52 15.59
CA GLU A 106 9.60 24.80 16.78
C GLU A 106 8.73 25.33 17.92
N ASN A 107 7.75 26.19 17.62
CA ASN A 107 6.79 26.66 18.62
C ASN A 107 5.97 25.51 19.22
N MET A 108 5.47 24.58 18.40
CA MET A 108 4.78 23.37 18.88
C MET A 108 5.69 22.56 19.82
N LEU A 109 6.94 22.31 19.40
CA LEU A 109 7.91 21.54 20.20
C LEU A 109 8.32 22.24 21.50
N ARG A 110 8.30 23.57 21.55
CA ARG A 110 8.60 24.34 22.77
C ARG A 110 7.42 24.35 23.72
N TYR A 111 6.23 24.68 23.24
CA TYR A 111 5.16 25.17 24.08
C TYR A 111 3.96 24.24 24.18
N ASP A 112 3.72 23.36 23.20
CA ASP A 112 2.59 22.43 23.26
C ASP A 112 2.88 21.33 24.31
N PRO A 113 1.88 20.89 25.09
CA PRO A 113 2.11 19.95 26.18
C PRO A 113 2.61 18.58 25.68
N LEU A 114 2.14 18.12 24.50
CA LEU A 114 2.55 16.86 23.86
C LEU A 114 2.54 15.65 24.82
N ASP A 115 1.54 15.56 25.67
CA ASP A 115 1.37 14.53 26.71
C ASP A 115 0.06 13.74 26.58
N ASP A 116 -0.76 14.04 25.57
CA ASP A 116 -1.98 13.30 25.24
C ASP A 116 -1.66 11.82 24.91
N ALA A 117 -2.23 10.91 25.70
CA ALA A 117 -1.91 9.48 25.63
C ALA A 117 -2.29 8.87 24.27
N ASP A 118 -3.39 9.30 23.67
CA ASP A 118 -3.84 8.79 22.37
C ASP A 118 -2.94 9.29 21.23
N LEU A 119 -2.53 10.55 21.24
CA LEU A 119 -1.57 11.12 20.30
C LEU A 119 -0.22 10.41 20.41
N LEU A 120 0.29 10.18 21.62
CA LEU A 120 1.58 9.50 21.82
C LEU A 120 1.51 8.03 21.39
N ARG A 121 0.40 7.33 21.71
CA ARG A 121 0.17 5.96 21.23
C ARG A 121 0.09 5.91 19.70
N ARG A 122 -0.60 6.85 19.06
CA ARG A 122 -0.64 6.97 17.58
C ARG A 122 0.77 7.20 17.01
N ALA A 123 1.56 8.08 17.63
CA ALA A 123 2.93 8.34 17.22
C ALA A 123 3.81 7.09 17.31
N GLU A 124 3.75 6.35 18.42
CA GLU A 124 4.52 5.10 18.61
C GLU A 124 4.12 4.02 17.59
N GLN A 125 2.82 3.83 17.37
CA GLN A 125 2.31 2.90 16.37
C GLN A 125 2.77 3.29 14.95
N ALA A 126 2.72 4.58 14.61
CA ALA A 126 3.19 5.08 13.32
C ALA A 126 4.71 4.90 13.13
N ILE A 127 5.52 5.12 14.18
CA ILE A 127 6.98 4.88 14.13
C ILE A 127 7.26 3.40 13.83
N VAL A 128 6.62 2.48 14.56
CA VAL A 128 6.77 1.03 14.34
C VAL A 128 6.35 0.65 12.93
N ARG A 129 5.21 1.18 12.45
CA ARG A 129 4.66 0.93 11.13
C ARG A 129 5.58 1.43 10.00
N ILE A 130 6.12 2.65 10.12
CA ILE A 130 7.07 3.24 9.17
C ILE A 130 8.34 2.40 9.11
N ARG A 131 8.90 1.99 10.26
CA ARG A 131 10.08 1.13 10.32
C ARG A 131 9.84 -0.21 9.65
N HIS A 132 8.74 -0.90 10.03
CA HIS A 132 8.41 -2.23 9.50
C HIS A 132 8.23 -2.25 7.98
N ASN A 133 7.56 -1.22 7.43
CA ASN A 133 7.30 -1.13 5.99
C ASN A 133 8.45 -0.46 5.18
N HIS A 134 9.52 -0.10 5.88
CA HIS A 134 10.64 0.66 5.35
C HIS A 134 10.14 1.92 4.62
N ILE A 135 9.40 2.80 5.31
CA ILE A 135 8.91 4.06 4.76
C ILE A 135 9.86 5.21 5.13
N SER A 136 10.17 6.09 4.18
CA SER A 136 11.03 7.27 4.33
C SER A 136 10.45 8.41 3.48
N LYS A 137 11.12 9.58 3.41
CA LYS A 137 10.72 10.68 2.53
C LYS A 137 10.53 10.23 1.08
N TYR A 138 11.46 9.41 0.60
CA TYR A 138 11.45 8.77 -0.72
C TYR A 138 11.62 7.25 -0.53
N ASN A 139 10.85 6.47 -1.29
CA ASN A 139 10.65 5.03 -1.05
C ASN A 139 11.12 4.13 -2.23
N ALA A 140 11.84 4.72 -3.20
CA ALA A 140 12.38 4.06 -4.38
C ALA A 140 13.69 3.29 -4.10
N PHE A 141 13.62 2.25 -3.26
CA PHE A 141 14.73 1.34 -2.94
C PHE A 141 14.28 -0.12 -2.90
N ASP A 142 15.22 -1.03 -3.15
CA ASP A 142 14.98 -2.47 -3.15
C ASP A 142 15.27 -3.08 -1.77
N LEU A 143 14.32 -3.85 -1.21
CA LEU A 143 14.48 -4.49 0.09
C LEU A 143 15.33 -5.76 0.04
N THR A 144 15.71 -6.25 -1.13
CA THR A 144 16.69 -7.36 -1.26
C THR A 144 18.12 -6.88 -1.13
N GLN A 145 18.37 -5.58 -1.32
CA GLN A 145 19.68 -4.99 -1.09
C GLN A 145 19.94 -4.87 0.41
N SER A 146 21.18 -5.17 0.80
CA SER A 146 21.64 -5.11 2.19
C SER A 146 22.90 -4.25 2.27
N PRO A 147 23.09 -3.49 3.36
CA PRO A 147 24.33 -2.80 3.58
C PRO A 147 25.49 -3.81 3.77
N PRO A 148 26.76 -3.34 3.77
CA PRO A 148 27.90 -4.19 4.10
C PRO A 148 27.70 -4.93 5.44
N ALA A 149 28.16 -6.19 5.51
CA ALA A 149 27.92 -7.07 6.67
C ALA A 149 28.65 -6.65 7.96
N THR A 150 29.74 -5.90 7.85
CA THR A 150 30.50 -5.41 9.00
C THR A 150 29.80 -4.22 9.65
N ARG A 151 29.84 -4.10 10.98
CA ARG A 151 29.43 -2.88 11.70
C ARG A 151 30.17 -1.65 11.12
N TYR A 152 29.44 -0.57 10.85
CA TYR A 152 29.99 0.65 10.24
C TYR A 152 29.47 1.91 10.93
N VAL A 153 30.20 3.02 10.72
CA VAL A 153 29.72 4.37 11.00
C VAL A 153 29.02 4.90 9.76
N LEU A 154 27.79 5.39 9.91
CA LEU A 154 27.02 5.97 8.81
C LEU A 154 27.22 7.48 8.78
N VAL A 155 27.72 8.01 7.67
CA VAL A 155 27.81 9.45 7.40
C VAL A 155 26.79 9.80 6.32
N ILE A 156 25.88 10.73 6.61
CA ILE A 156 24.79 11.08 5.72
C ILE A 156 25.20 12.27 4.84
N ASP A 157 25.24 12.06 3.53
CA ASP A 157 25.44 13.12 2.54
C ASP A 157 24.14 13.88 2.23
N GLN A 158 24.25 15.08 1.69
CA GLN A 158 23.11 15.91 1.26
C GLN A 158 23.37 16.52 -0.12
N THR A 159 22.31 16.98 -0.77
CA THR A 159 22.45 17.65 -2.07
C THR A 159 23.18 18.99 -1.92
N PHE A 160 24.11 19.28 -2.82
CA PHE A 160 24.83 20.55 -2.84
C PHE A 160 23.90 21.73 -3.03
N GLY A 161 24.01 22.75 -2.16
CA GLY A 161 23.13 23.91 -2.19
C GLY A 161 21.73 23.64 -1.65
N ASP A 162 21.57 22.60 -0.81
CA ASP A 162 20.39 22.43 0.03
C ASP A 162 20.14 23.69 0.88
N ALA A 163 18.87 24.09 0.99
CA ALA A 163 18.47 25.24 1.80
C ALA A 163 18.74 25.00 3.28
N ALA A 164 18.53 23.77 3.78
CA ALA A 164 18.80 23.42 5.17
C ALA A 164 20.28 23.53 5.55
N ILE A 165 21.18 23.36 4.57
CA ILE A 165 22.63 23.54 4.74
C ILE A 165 22.98 25.01 4.87
N ARG A 166 22.48 25.86 3.95
CA ARG A 166 22.68 27.31 4.05
C ARG A 166 22.12 27.90 5.34
N ALA A 167 20.93 27.48 5.74
CA ALA A 167 20.27 27.96 6.96
C ALA A 167 21.03 27.55 8.23
N SER A 168 21.75 26.43 8.21
CA SER A 168 22.63 26.01 9.32
C SER A 168 23.97 26.74 9.35
N GLY A 169 24.26 27.62 8.38
CA GLY A 169 25.56 28.28 8.27
C GLY A 169 26.72 27.30 8.09
N VAL A 170 26.51 26.20 7.37
CA VAL A 170 27.53 25.17 7.08
C VAL A 170 27.77 25.04 5.58
N GLY A 171 28.96 24.61 5.20
CA GLY A 171 29.38 24.40 3.82
C GLY A 171 30.26 23.17 3.66
N LYS A 172 31.04 23.15 2.58
CA LYS A 172 31.87 21.99 2.21
C LYS A 172 32.92 21.65 3.28
N ALA A 173 33.51 22.66 3.92
CA ALA A 173 34.52 22.48 4.97
C ALA A 173 33.95 21.67 6.13
N GLU A 174 32.75 22.01 6.60
CA GLU A 174 32.10 21.30 7.69
C GLU A 174 31.79 19.84 7.34
N PHE A 175 31.42 19.54 6.09
CA PHE A 175 31.21 18.13 5.68
C PHE A 175 32.51 17.32 5.83
N GLN A 176 33.64 17.92 5.50
CA GLN A 176 34.96 17.30 5.70
C GLN A 176 35.29 17.17 7.19
N ASP A 177 34.96 18.18 8.01
CA ASP A 177 35.14 18.11 9.47
C ASP A 177 34.27 17.04 10.12
N MET A 178 33.04 16.85 9.63
CA MET A 178 32.13 15.78 10.07
C MET A 178 32.71 14.40 9.73
N LEU A 179 33.20 14.21 8.51
CA LEU A 179 33.85 12.96 8.10
C LEU A 179 35.12 12.70 8.92
N ALA A 180 35.96 13.71 9.13
CA ALA A 180 37.16 13.62 9.95
C ALA A 180 36.83 13.30 11.42
N SER A 181 35.78 13.89 11.97
CA SER A 181 35.31 13.59 13.34
C SER A 181 34.82 12.17 13.47
N ALA A 182 34.02 11.69 12.51
CA ALA A 182 33.57 10.29 12.47
C ALA A 182 34.75 9.30 12.48
N ARG A 183 35.83 9.60 11.75
CA ARG A 183 37.07 8.80 11.75
C ARG A 183 37.79 8.82 13.10
N ARG A 184 37.94 10.00 13.69
CA ARG A 184 38.65 10.16 14.98
C ARG A 184 37.92 9.50 16.13
N GLU A 185 36.60 9.58 16.16
CA GLU A 185 35.76 9.07 17.26
C GLU A 185 35.50 7.56 17.17
N HIS A 186 35.71 6.96 15.99
CA HIS A 186 35.52 5.53 15.76
C HIS A 186 36.74 4.94 15.04
N PRO A 187 37.93 4.95 15.68
CA PRO A 187 39.13 4.39 15.07
C PRO A 187 38.92 2.90 14.77
N GLY A 188 39.26 2.48 13.55
CA GLY A 188 39.12 1.10 13.09
C GLY A 188 37.73 0.69 12.57
N ALA A 189 36.72 1.57 12.64
CA ALA A 189 35.42 1.31 12.02
C ALA A 189 35.43 1.69 10.54
N ASN A 190 34.77 0.87 9.71
CA ASN A 190 34.44 1.27 8.33
C ASN A 190 33.42 2.42 8.35
N ILE A 191 33.60 3.41 7.48
CA ILE A 191 32.68 4.51 7.28
C ILE A 191 31.93 4.32 5.97
N LEU A 192 30.61 4.36 6.05
CA LEU A 192 29.72 4.31 4.92
C LEU A 192 29.10 5.70 4.71
N ILE A 193 29.46 6.36 3.62
CA ILE A 193 28.88 7.64 3.23
C ILE A 193 27.63 7.38 2.41
N LYS A 194 26.44 7.66 2.95
CA LYS A 194 25.17 7.47 2.24
C LYS A 194 24.88 8.66 1.33
N SER A 195 25.00 8.46 0.01
CA SER A 195 24.62 9.48 -0.98
C SER A 195 23.12 9.78 -0.98
N HIS A 196 22.75 11.03 -1.25
CA HIS A 196 21.35 11.43 -1.36
C HIS A 196 20.66 10.79 -2.59
N ALA A 197 19.35 10.50 -2.49
CA ALA A 197 18.59 9.87 -3.57
C ALA A 197 18.65 10.65 -4.90
N GLU A 198 18.50 11.98 -4.84
CA GLU A 198 18.66 12.84 -6.03
C GLU A 198 20.07 12.79 -6.64
N THR A 199 21.10 12.54 -5.83
CA THR A 199 22.49 12.42 -6.29
C THR A 199 22.72 11.08 -6.99
N ILE A 200 22.17 10.00 -6.45
CA ILE A 200 22.18 8.68 -7.08
C ILE A 200 21.49 8.73 -8.45
N MET A 201 20.44 9.54 -8.59
CA MET A 201 19.71 9.73 -9.85
C MET A 201 20.36 10.75 -10.81
N GLY A 202 21.50 11.34 -10.46
CA GLY A 202 22.18 12.35 -11.28
C GLY A 202 21.46 13.70 -11.37
N LEU A 203 20.46 13.95 -10.51
CA LEU A 203 19.65 15.17 -10.54
C LEU A 203 20.35 16.35 -9.86
N ARG A 204 21.16 16.08 -8.83
CA ARG A 204 21.98 17.07 -8.10
C ARG A 204 23.24 16.43 -7.54
N ARG A 205 24.38 17.14 -7.59
CA ARG A 205 25.62 16.67 -6.93
C ARG A 205 25.49 16.64 -5.40
N GLY A 206 26.20 15.73 -4.74
CA GLY A 206 26.37 15.67 -3.28
C GLY A 206 27.51 16.55 -2.77
N TYR A 207 27.78 16.52 -1.46
CA TYR A 207 28.99 17.13 -0.88
C TYR A 207 30.19 16.17 -0.88
N PHE A 208 29.93 14.87 -0.86
CA PHE A 208 30.93 13.83 -1.03
C PHE A 208 30.92 13.22 -2.45
N SER A 209 32.03 12.62 -2.82
CA SER A 209 32.30 12.03 -4.13
C SER A 209 33.23 10.83 -4.01
N ALA A 210 33.54 10.18 -5.13
CA ALA A 210 34.55 9.11 -5.16
C ALA A 210 35.93 9.57 -4.67
N ALA A 211 36.24 10.87 -4.70
CA ALA A 211 37.50 11.41 -4.20
C ALA A 211 37.63 11.35 -2.66
N ASP A 212 36.52 11.14 -1.94
CA ASP A 212 36.49 11.02 -0.49
C ASP A 212 36.61 9.55 -0.03
N GLU A 213 36.65 8.59 -0.95
CA GLU A 213 36.81 7.18 -0.64
C GLU A 213 38.25 6.84 -0.25
N THR A 214 38.39 5.92 0.71
CA THR A 214 39.65 5.31 1.16
C THR A 214 39.39 3.84 1.47
N ASP A 215 40.40 3.05 1.83
CA ASP A 215 40.20 1.63 2.19
C ASP A 215 39.14 1.41 3.28
N THR A 216 38.98 2.38 4.18
CA THR A 216 38.01 2.35 5.28
C THR A 216 36.78 3.25 5.05
N ILE A 217 36.72 4.01 3.95
CA ILE A 217 35.61 4.94 3.66
C ILE A 217 35.04 4.62 2.29
N ARG A 218 33.75 4.30 2.22
CA ARG A 218 33.06 3.94 0.98
C ARG A 218 31.82 4.80 0.76
N LEU A 219 31.61 5.24 -0.47
CA LEU A 219 30.41 5.93 -0.89
C LEU A 219 29.33 4.91 -1.27
N LEU A 220 28.21 4.95 -0.57
CA LEU A 220 27.04 4.13 -0.88
C LEU A 220 26.12 4.85 -1.86
N THR A 221 26.27 4.51 -3.13
CA THR A 221 25.42 4.98 -4.24
C THR A 221 24.27 4.01 -4.56
N THR A 222 24.26 2.81 -3.97
CA THR A 222 23.16 1.87 -4.08
C THR A 222 21.92 2.38 -3.32
N PRO A 223 20.72 2.36 -3.93
CA PRO A 223 19.50 2.82 -3.27
C PRO A 223 19.01 1.78 -2.24
N ILE A 224 19.62 1.78 -1.07
CA ILE A 224 19.27 0.93 0.08
C ILE A 224 18.29 1.66 1.00
N SER A 225 17.39 0.90 1.62
CA SER A 225 16.50 1.41 2.67
C SER A 225 17.29 2.06 3.82
N PRO A 226 16.92 3.28 4.26
CA PRO A 226 17.48 3.91 5.46
C PRO A 226 17.41 3.03 6.71
N TRP A 227 16.31 2.30 6.90
CA TRP A 227 16.09 1.46 8.08
C TRP A 227 17.10 0.31 8.19
N LYS A 228 17.41 -0.34 7.07
CA LYS A 228 18.48 -1.35 7.03
C LYS A 228 19.84 -0.75 7.32
N LEU A 229 20.08 0.48 6.87
CA LEU A 229 21.34 1.17 7.14
C LEU A 229 21.49 1.46 8.63
N PHE A 230 20.41 1.85 9.32
CA PHE A 230 20.43 2.09 10.76
C PHE A 230 20.63 0.81 11.58
N GLU A 231 20.13 -0.34 11.12
CA GLU A 231 20.31 -1.62 11.83
C GLU A 231 21.80 -2.05 11.91
N GLY A 232 22.58 -1.80 10.86
CA GLY A 232 24.02 -2.09 10.84
C GLY A 232 24.94 -0.99 11.37
N ALA A 233 24.40 0.23 11.58
CA ALA A 233 25.19 1.37 12.01
C ALA A 233 25.54 1.32 13.50
N ILE A 234 26.76 1.70 13.87
CA ILE A 234 27.16 1.89 15.29
C ILE A 234 27.06 3.35 15.74
N ALA A 235 27.12 4.27 14.78
CA ALA A 235 26.94 5.69 14.97
C ALA A 235 26.45 6.31 13.66
N VAL A 236 25.70 7.41 13.77
CA VAL A 236 25.17 8.15 12.64
C VAL A 236 25.62 9.60 12.73
N TYR A 237 26.21 10.12 11.65
CA TYR A 237 26.68 11.48 11.51
C TYR A 237 25.89 12.17 10.40
N THR A 238 25.41 13.38 10.67
CA THR A 238 24.57 14.14 9.74
C THR A 238 24.82 15.64 9.90
N MET A 239 24.68 16.38 8.80
CA MET A 239 24.63 17.84 8.85
C MET A 239 23.26 18.32 9.31
N SER A 240 22.29 18.34 8.41
CA SER A 240 20.91 18.75 8.69
C SER A 240 19.88 17.89 7.96
N SER A 241 20.30 16.75 7.42
CA SER A 241 19.45 15.83 6.66
C SER A 241 18.28 15.35 7.49
N GLN A 242 17.09 15.26 6.89
CA GLN A 242 15.93 14.62 7.51
C GLN A 242 16.22 13.17 7.93
N MET A 243 17.15 12.49 7.26
CA MET A 243 17.53 11.12 7.62
C MET A 243 18.18 11.03 9.03
N GLY A 244 18.64 12.15 9.61
CA GLY A 244 19.01 12.19 11.03
C GLY A 244 17.81 12.12 11.99
N PHE A 245 16.65 12.67 11.61
CA PHE A 245 15.40 12.44 12.34
C PHE A 245 14.98 10.97 12.23
N GLU A 246 15.08 10.36 11.05
CA GLU A 246 14.81 8.93 10.87
C GLU A 246 15.75 8.05 11.72
N ALA A 247 17.02 8.45 11.88
CA ALA A 247 17.97 7.77 12.77
C ALA A 247 17.51 7.81 14.23
N ILE A 248 16.98 8.94 14.71
CA ILE A 248 16.38 9.07 16.05
C ILE A 248 15.23 8.08 16.22
N LEU A 249 14.34 8.00 15.23
CA LEU A 249 13.22 7.04 15.25
C LEU A 249 13.70 5.59 15.27
N ALA A 250 14.81 5.29 14.58
CA ALA A 250 15.46 3.99 14.61
C ALA A 250 16.19 3.67 15.95
N GLY A 251 16.26 4.63 16.87
CA GLY A 251 16.89 4.47 18.19
C GLY A 251 18.34 4.95 18.29
N HIS A 252 18.87 5.59 17.24
CA HIS A 252 20.18 6.24 17.30
C HIS A 252 20.13 7.59 18.01
N LYS A 253 21.26 8.01 18.58
CA LYS A 253 21.50 9.39 19.01
C LYS A 253 22.51 10.04 18.05
N PRO A 254 22.05 10.58 16.90
CA PRO A 254 22.94 11.01 15.83
C PRO A 254 23.83 12.19 16.26
N HIS A 255 25.04 12.24 15.70
CA HIS A 255 25.96 13.37 15.81
C HIS A 255 25.58 14.40 14.74
N VAL A 256 25.08 15.56 15.18
CA VAL A 256 24.49 16.58 14.30
C VAL A 256 25.40 17.79 14.19
N PHE A 257 25.88 18.09 12.98
CA PHE A 257 26.83 19.17 12.71
C PHE A 257 26.17 20.48 12.24
N GLY A 258 24.94 20.42 11.74
CA GLY A 258 24.11 21.58 11.44
C GLY A 258 23.07 21.86 12.53
N GLN A 259 21.99 22.55 12.16
CA GLN A 259 20.90 22.92 13.08
C GLN A 259 19.50 22.56 12.55
N PRO A 260 19.24 21.27 12.23
CA PRO A 260 17.94 20.83 11.74
C PRO A 260 16.84 20.91 12.82
N PHE A 261 15.57 20.79 12.42
CA PHE A 261 14.41 20.88 13.33
C PHE A 261 14.43 19.92 14.53
N TYR A 262 15.08 18.76 14.37
CA TYR A 262 15.14 17.70 15.37
C TYR A 262 16.32 17.81 16.35
N ALA A 263 17.25 18.76 16.14
CA ALA A 263 18.37 19.01 17.05
C ALA A 263 17.94 19.85 18.27
N GLY A 264 18.65 19.72 19.40
CA GLY A 264 18.42 20.53 20.60
C GLY A 264 17.32 20.03 21.54
N TRP A 265 16.76 18.83 21.32
CA TRP A 265 15.67 18.27 22.13
C TRP A 265 16.09 17.08 23.02
N GLY A 266 17.39 16.90 23.23
CA GLY A 266 17.96 15.78 24.01
C GLY A 266 18.11 14.45 23.26
N LEU A 267 17.62 14.37 22.01
CA LEU A 267 17.60 13.15 21.18
C LEU A 267 18.79 13.01 20.21
N SER A 268 19.71 13.98 20.19
CA SER A 268 20.90 14.01 19.35
C SER A 268 22.15 14.45 20.14
N LYS A 269 23.33 14.28 19.54
CA LYS A 269 24.59 14.86 20.01
C LYS A 269 24.89 16.06 19.12
N ASP A 270 24.44 17.24 19.56
CA ASP A 270 24.54 18.47 18.76
C ASP A 270 25.94 19.08 18.88
N ARG A 271 26.65 19.20 17.75
CA ARG A 271 27.97 19.84 17.68
C ARG A 271 27.91 21.35 17.65
N ARG A 272 26.75 21.89 17.26
CA ARG A 272 26.42 23.32 17.27
C ARG A 272 25.15 23.52 18.10
N PRO A 273 25.27 23.65 19.44
CA PRO A 273 24.12 23.81 20.32
C PRO A 273 23.21 24.98 19.90
N LEU A 274 21.92 24.83 20.17
CA LEU A 274 20.88 25.78 19.78
C LEU A 274 20.37 26.54 21.00
N THR A 275 20.36 27.87 20.92
CA THR A 275 19.80 28.72 21.96
C THR A 275 18.27 28.64 21.94
N GLY A 276 17.65 28.42 23.10
CA GLY A 276 16.18 28.44 23.26
C GLY A 276 15.47 27.10 23.05
N ARG A 277 16.15 26.03 22.61
CA ARG A 277 15.61 24.66 22.65
C ARG A 277 16.08 23.99 23.95
N THR A 278 15.27 24.09 25.00
CA THR A 278 15.64 23.63 26.36
C THR A 278 14.84 22.41 26.83
N ARG A 279 13.74 22.06 26.16
CA ARG A 279 12.96 20.86 26.47
C ARG A 279 13.68 19.59 26.05
N CYS A 280 13.61 18.56 26.89
CA CYS A 280 13.91 17.19 26.51
C CYS A 280 12.62 16.52 26.03
N LEU A 281 12.61 16.01 24.80
CA LEU A 281 11.44 15.35 24.22
C LEU A 281 11.66 13.85 24.11
N SER A 282 10.58 13.09 24.21
CA SER A 282 10.57 11.69 23.77
C SER A 282 10.53 11.60 22.24
N ARG A 283 10.90 10.44 21.69
CA ARG A 283 10.77 10.17 20.25
C ARG A 283 9.33 10.29 19.77
N ALA A 284 8.38 9.83 20.59
CA ALA A 284 6.95 9.93 20.29
C ALA A 284 6.49 11.39 20.26
N GLN A 285 6.95 12.24 21.19
CA GLN A 285 6.62 13.67 21.20
C GLN A 285 7.16 14.41 19.97
N LEU A 286 8.44 14.21 19.65
CA LEU A 286 9.03 14.82 18.46
C LEU A 286 8.30 14.35 17.19
N PHE A 287 7.95 13.06 17.10
CA PHE A 287 7.21 12.51 15.98
C PHE A 287 5.78 13.05 15.89
N ALA A 288 5.06 13.14 17.01
CA ALA A 288 3.70 13.66 17.06
C ALA A 288 3.63 15.08 16.47
N ALA A 289 4.50 15.97 16.94
CA ALA A 289 4.57 17.33 16.41
C ALA A 289 4.97 17.33 14.92
N ALA A 290 6.08 16.66 14.56
CA ALA A 290 6.64 16.76 13.22
C ALA A 290 5.80 16.05 12.13
N MET A 291 5.13 14.94 12.45
CA MET A 291 4.50 14.06 11.46
C MET A 291 2.97 14.03 11.55
N ILE A 292 2.39 14.29 12.73
CA ILE A 292 0.93 14.23 12.91
C ILE A 292 0.32 15.64 12.91
N LEU A 293 0.91 16.58 13.65
CA LEU A 293 0.31 17.90 13.88
C LEU A 293 0.74 18.96 12.86
N TYR A 294 2.02 18.98 12.50
CA TYR A 294 2.60 20.06 11.70
C TYR A 294 2.28 19.99 10.19
N PRO A 295 2.38 18.82 9.51
CA PRO A 295 2.10 18.75 8.09
C PRO A 295 0.60 18.67 7.82
N ILE A 296 0.19 19.15 6.64
CA ILE A 296 -1.10 18.78 6.05
C ILE A 296 -0.89 17.59 5.11
N TRP A 297 -1.71 16.56 5.27
CA TRP A 297 -1.65 15.33 4.49
C TRP A 297 -2.76 15.30 3.45
N TYR A 298 -2.51 14.61 2.34
CA TYR A 298 -3.42 14.55 1.20
C TYR A 298 -3.64 13.13 0.69
N ASP A 299 -4.92 12.79 0.54
CA ASP A 299 -5.36 11.54 -0.07
C ASP A 299 -5.64 11.76 -1.56
N PRO A 300 -4.82 11.22 -2.47
CA PRO A 300 -5.00 11.40 -3.91
C PRO A 300 -6.20 10.64 -4.49
N TYR A 301 -6.77 9.67 -3.76
CA TYR A 301 -7.88 8.85 -4.22
C TYR A 301 -9.22 9.52 -3.91
N ARG A 302 -9.36 10.11 -2.72
CA ARG A 302 -10.58 10.80 -2.27
C ARG A 302 -10.53 12.31 -2.52
N ASP A 303 -9.39 12.83 -2.95
CA ASP A 303 -9.17 14.25 -3.25
C ASP A 303 -9.53 15.17 -2.07
N GLN A 304 -9.02 14.81 -0.88
CA GLN A 304 -9.26 15.48 0.38
C GLN A 304 -8.00 15.53 1.25
N LEU A 305 -7.99 16.44 2.24
CA LEU A 305 -7.01 16.36 3.31
C LEU A 305 -7.31 15.15 4.21
N CYS A 306 -6.28 14.51 4.72
CA CYS A 306 -6.40 13.24 5.45
C CYS A 306 -5.48 13.18 6.67
N ALA A 307 -5.51 12.07 7.39
CA ALA A 307 -4.58 11.80 8.48
C ALA A 307 -3.28 11.19 7.96
N LEU A 308 -2.25 11.16 8.82
CA LEU A 308 -0.96 10.53 8.50
C LEU A 308 -1.15 9.05 8.12
N GLU A 309 -2.05 8.35 8.80
CA GLU A 309 -2.30 6.92 8.61
C GLU A 309 -2.78 6.60 7.18
N ASP A 310 -3.58 7.48 6.56
CA ASP A 310 -4.04 7.33 5.17
C ASP A 310 -2.87 7.52 4.17
N VAL A 311 -1.92 8.40 4.50
CA VAL A 311 -0.68 8.56 3.72
C VAL A 311 0.24 7.34 3.87
N LEU A 312 0.29 6.72 5.05
CA LEU A 312 1.02 5.47 5.25
C LEU A 312 0.41 4.33 4.43
N ASP A 313 -0.92 4.19 4.42
CA ASP A 313 -1.62 3.23 3.57
C ASP A 313 -1.27 3.44 2.08
N THR A 314 -1.25 4.70 1.64
CA THR A 314 -0.89 5.10 0.28
C THR A 314 0.56 4.76 -0.06
N LEU A 315 1.51 5.13 0.80
CA LEU A 315 2.93 4.88 0.58
C LEU A 315 3.27 3.40 0.62
N GLU A 316 2.64 2.61 1.48
CA GLU A 316 2.79 1.15 1.51
C GLU A 316 2.36 0.53 0.18
N ALA A 317 1.18 0.89 -0.32
CA ALA A 317 0.67 0.37 -1.60
C ALA A 317 1.58 0.77 -2.78
N GLN A 318 1.95 2.05 -2.87
CA GLN A 318 2.74 2.56 -3.99
C GLN A 318 4.20 2.10 -3.94
N SER A 319 4.84 2.07 -2.76
CA SER A 319 6.22 1.61 -2.62
C SER A 319 6.34 0.10 -2.87
N ARG A 320 5.40 -0.72 -2.38
CA ARG A 320 5.34 -2.15 -2.70
C ARG A 320 5.22 -2.38 -4.21
N ALA A 321 4.28 -1.68 -4.86
CA ALA A 321 4.10 -1.79 -6.30
C ALA A 321 5.36 -1.41 -7.07
N TRP A 322 6.01 -0.30 -6.71
CA TRP A 322 7.27 0.11 -7.33
C TRP A 322 8.38 -0.94 -7.12
N ARG A 323 8.54 -1.48 -5.90
CA ARG A 323 9.54 -2.51 -5.58
C ARG A 323 9.34 -3.76 -6.46
N ASP A 324 8.11 -4.18 -6.65
CA ASP A 324 7.78 -5.32 -7.50
C ASP A 324 7.99 -5.04 -9.00
N ASP A 325 7.73 -3.81 -9.45
CA ASP A 325 7.54 -3.51 -10.87
C ASP A 325 8.70 -2.74 -11.53
N HIS A 326 9.57 -2.08 -10.78
CA HIS A 326 10.58 -1.15 -11.32
C HIS A 326 11.57 -1.80 -12.29
N ARG A 327 11.89 -3.10 -12.10
CA ARG A 327 12.74 -3.85 -13.04
C ARG A 327 12.03 -4.18 -14.36
N GLY A 328 10.70 -4.11 -14.38
CA GLY A 328 9.84 -4.46 -15.49
C GLY A 328 9.51 -5.95 -15.53
N TRP A 329 8.50 -6.29 -16.33
CA TRP A 329 7.93 -7.63 -16.39
C TRP A 329 7.94 -8.25 -17.79
N VAL A 330 8.14 -9.56 -17.83
CA VAL A 330 7.71 -10.45 -18.93
C VAL A 330 6.52 -11.26 -18.42
N ALA A 331 5.40 -11.19 -19.12
CA ALA A 331 4.14 -11.78 -18.70
C ALA A 331 3.70 -12.91 -19.65
N CYS A 332 3.46 -14.09 -19.08
CA CYS A 332 3.08 -15.30 -19.80
C CYS A 332 1.70 -15.83 -19.36
N GLY A 333 0.98 -16.50 -20.27
CA GLY A 333 -0.37 -17.01 -20.00
C GLY A 333 -1.44 -15.92 -19.84
N MET A 334 -1.17 -14.69 -20.28
CA MET A 334 -2.10 -13.56 -20.14
C MET A 334 -3.06 -13.50 -21.33
N ARG A 335 -4.36 -13.75 -21.06
CA ARG A 335 -5.44 -13.57 -22.05
C ARG A 335 -5.37 -12.17 -22.68
N LEU A 336 -5.62 -12.08 -23.99
CA LEU A 336 -5.48 -10.83 -24.76
C LEU A 336 -6.24 -9.65 -24.14
N TRP A 337 -7.50 -9.87 -23.74
CA TRP A 337 -8.34 -8.82 -23.14
C TRP A 337 -7.82 -8.32 -21.78
N LYS A 338 -7.06 -9.14 -21.03
CA LYS A 338 -6.46 -8.71 -19.74
C LYS A 338 -5.22 -7.84 -19.93
N ARG A 339 -4.58 -7.88 -21.12
CA ARG A 339 -3.28 -7.22 -21.36
C ARG A 339 -3.31 -5.70 -21.16
N PRO A 340 -4.32 -4.93 -21.62
CA PRO A 340 -4.38 -3.49 -21.35
C PRO A 340 -4.45 -3.15 -19.85
N HIS A 341 -5.19 -3.95 -19.08
CA HIS A 341 -5.31 -3.76 -17.63
C HIS A 341 -4.01 -4.12 -16.90
N LEU A 342 -3.42 -5.27 -17.23
CA LEU A 342 -2.11 -5.66 -16.70
C LEU A 342 -1.02 -4.64 -17.04
N GLN A 343 -1.06 -4.06 -18.25
CA GLN A 343 -0.16 -2.98 -18.64
C GLN A 343 -0.37 -1.72 -17.79
N SER A 344 -1.61 -1.40 -17.42
CA SER A 344 -1.92 -0.24 -16.57
C SER A 344 -1.46 -0.46 -15.12
N ILE A 345 -1.61 -1.69 -14.61
CA ILE A 345 -1.30 -2.05 -13.22
C ILE A 345 0.21 -2.22 -13.01
N PHE A 346 0.88 -3.02 -13.86
CA PHE A 346 2.27 -3.43 -13.66
C PHE A 346 3.28 -2.69 -14.55
N GLY A 347 2.79 -1.92 -15.52
CA GLY A 347 3.60 -1.36 -16.59
C GLY A 347 3.99 0.11 -16.42
N ARG A 348 3.78 0.68 -15.23
CA ARG A 348 4.01 2.10 -14.93
C ARG A 348 5.50 2.47 -15.01
N SER A 349 6.38 1.66 -14.41
CA SER A 349 7.83 1.91 -14.44
C SER A 349 8.46 1.49 -15.76
N LYS A 350 8.06 0.35 -16.31
CA LYS A 350 8.49 -0.16 -17.62
C LYS A 350 7.34 -0.92 -18.28
N ARG A 351 7.14 -0.71 -19.59
CA ARG A 351 6.12 -1.42 -20.38
C ARG A 351 6.27 -2.94 -20.29
N LEU A 352 5.16 -3.67 -20.15
CA LEU A 352 5.14 -5.14 -20.10
C LEU A 352 5.56 -5.74 -21.44
N ILE A 353 6.25 -6.87 -21.37
CA ILE A 353 6.47 -7.74 -22.53
C ILE A 353 5.54 -8.93 -22.38
N PHE A 354 4.58 -9.09 -23.29
CA PHE A 354 3.70 -10.26 -23.32
C PHE A 354 4.32 -11.35 -24.20
N GLN A 355 4.40 -12.56 -23.67
CA GLN A 355 4.92 -13.72 -24.40
C GLN A 355 4.11 -14.96 -24.02
N ASN A 356 3.53 -15.64 -25.01
CA ASN A 356 2.63 -16.78 -24.74
C ASN A 356 3.37 -18.09 -24.49
N ASP A 357 4.56 -18.25 -25.06
CA ASP A 357 5.39 -19.43 -24.85
C ASP A 357 6.29 -19.26 -23.60
N LEU A 358 6.16 -20.16 -22.63
CA LEU A 358 6.87 -20.04 -21.35
C LEU A 358 8.40 -20.10 -21.52
N ALA A 359 8.92 -20.90 -22.45
CA ALA A 359 10.36 -21.00 -22.68
C ALA A 359 10.91 -19.69 -23.28
N LYS A 360 10.21 -19.09 -24.26
CA LYS A 360 10.53 -17.76 -24.80
C LYS A 360 10.38 -16.68 -23.73
N ALA A 361 9.38 -16.76 -22.85
CA ALA A 361 9.18 -15.81 -21.77
C ALA A 361 10.35 -15.85 -20.77
N ARG A 362 10.80 -17.05 -20.36
CA ARG A 362 11.99 -17.25 -19.52
C ARG A 362 13.25 -16.67 -20.17
N ARG A 363 13.51 -16.99 -21.44
CA ARG A 363 14.65 -16.41 -22.19
C ARG A 363 14.60 -14.89 -22.26
N ALA A 364 13.41 -14.32 -22.51
CA ALA A 364 13.23 -12.87 -22.55
C ALA A 364 13.45 -12.21 -21.18
N SER A 365 12.96 -12.83 -20.11
CA SER A 365 13.13 -12.37 -18.73
C SER A 365 14.62 -12.29 -18.37
N MET A 366 15.39 -13.35 -18.60
CA MET A 366 16.85 -13.36 -18.34
C MET A 366 17.58 -12.33 -19.20
N ARG A 367 17.38 -12.34 -20.52
CA ARG A 367 18.08 -11.45 -21.46
C ARG A 367 17.79 -9.97 -21.21
N LYS A 368 16.59 -9.62 -20.76
CA LYS A 368 16.18 -8.23 -20.48
C LYS A 368 16.30 -7.85 -19.00
N GLN A 369 16.76 -8.77 -18.14
CA GLN A 369 16.83 -8.60 -16.68
C GLN A 369 15.50 -8.11 -16.08
N ARG A 370 14.41 -8.77 -16.47
CA ARG A 370 13.05 -8.46 -16.05
C ARG A 370 12.46 -9.60 -15.23
N ASN A 371 11.55 -9.26 -14.33
CA ASN A 371 10.80 -10.26 -13.57
C ASN A 371 9.91 -11.08 -14.52
N LEU A 372 9.73 -12.37 -14.23
CA LEU A 372 8.80 -13.24 -14.97
C LEU A 372 7.51 -13.37 -14.16
N MET A 373 6.37 -13.03 -14.77
CA MET A 373 5.05 -13.35 -14.24
C MET A 373 4.30 -14.32 -15.14
N VAL A 374 3.53 -15.22 -14.54
CA VAL A 374 2.72 -16.21 -15.23
C VAL A 374 1.32 -16.20 -14.62
N TRP A 375 0.28 -16.22 -15.45
CA TRP A 375 -1.08 -16.46 -14.92
C TRP A 375 -1.12 -17.83 -14.26
N ALA A 376 -1.58 -17.93 -13.00
CA ALA A 376 -1.32 -19.11 -12.16
C ALA A 376 -1.77 -20.43 -12.81
N SER A 377 -2.94 -20.46 -13.45
CA SER A 377 -3.45 -21.66 -14.13
C SER A 377 -2.70 -22.06 -15.41
N ALA A 378 -1.84 -21.19 -15.95
CA ALA A 378 -0.97 -21.49 -17.09
C ALA A 378 0.39 -22.05 -16.65
N ASP A 379 0.73 -21.98 -15.35
CA ASP A 379 1.98 -22.50 -14.83
C ASP A 379 1.86 -23.97 -14.46
N LYS A 380 2.44 -24.84 -15.30
CA LYS A 380 2.50 -26.29 -15.05
C LYS A 380 3.66 -26.69 -14.15
N ASP A 381 4.60 -25.78 -13.90
CA ASP A 381 5.83 -26.05 -13.16
C ASP A 381 5.99 -25.06 -12.00
N LEU A 382 5.40 -25.44 -10.86
CA LEU A 382 5.45 -24.61 -9.66
C LEU A 382 6.88 -24.43 -9.09
N ALA A 383 7.91 -25.12 -9.59
CA ALA A 383 9.30 -24.95 -9.17
C ALA A 383 10.04 -23.82 -9.90
N SER A 384 9.46 -23.27 -10.97
CA SER A 384 9.98 -22.12 -11.69
C SER A 384 10.05 -20.87 -10.80
N PRO A 385 11.09 -20.00 -10.92
CA PRO A 385 11.19 -18.72 -10.19
C PRO A 385 10.21 -17.64 -10.71
N ALA A 386 9.08 -18.07 -11.27
CA ALA A 386 8.05 -17.18 -11.82
C ALA A 386 7.11 -16.71 -10.71
N VAL A 387 6.64 -15.46 -10.84
CA VAL A 387 5.60 -14.91 -9.98
C VAL A 387 4.23 -15.28 -10.55
N ARG A 388 3.41 -15.98 -9.78
CA ARG A 388 2.07 -16.40 -10.17
C ARG A 388 1.09 -15.27 -9.92
N VAL A 389 0.32 -14.94 -10.95
CA VAL A 389 -0.70 -13.89 -10.90
C VAL A 389 -2.08 -14.53 -11.01
N GLU A 390 -2.98 -14.09 -10.15
CA GLU A 390 -4.38 -14.49 -10.17
C GLU A 390 -5.26 -13.31 -9.77
N ASP A 391 -6.57 -13.41 -10.05
CA ASP A 391 -7.54 -12.44 -9.56
C ASP A 391 -7.54 -12.40 -8.02
N GLY A 392 -7.62 -11.20 -7.42
CA GLY A 392 -7.72 -11.05 -5.97
C GLY A 392 -9.11 -11.35 -5.41
N PHE A 393 -9.26 -11.23 -4.09
CA PHE A 393 -10.51 -11.59 -3.40
C PHE A 393 -11.63 -10.55 -3.56
N LEU A 394 -11.28 -9.27 -3.72
CA LEU A 394 -12.23 -8.18 -4.01
C LEU A 394 -12.08 -7.77 -5.47
N ARG A 395 -12.94 -8.32 -6.35
CA ARG A 395 -12.72 -8.22 -7.80
C ARG A 395 -13.48 -7.08 -8.47
N SER A 396 -14.82 -7.14 -8.47
CA SER A 396 -15.67 -6.25 -9.27
C SER A 396 -17.17 -6.50 -9.02
N ARG A 397 -18.04 -5.52 -9.29
CA ARG A 397 -19.49 -5.76 -9.48
C ARG A 397 -19.76 -6.52 -10.79
N GLY A 398 -19.89 -7.84 -10.76
CA GLY A 398 -20.33 -8.63 -11.93
C GLY A 398 -19.47 -9.86 -12.17
N LEU A 399 -19.93 -10.74 -13.04
CA LEU A 399 -19.23 -11.98 -13.38
C LEU A 399 -17.86 -11.67 -14.00
N GLY A 400 -16.86 -12.53 -13.77
CA GLY A 400 -15.61 -12.46 -14.53
C GLY A 400 -15.85 -12.57 -16.05
N ALA A 401 -17.00 -13.13 -16.45
CA ALA A 401 -17.50 -13.20 -17.82
C ALA A 401 -17.94 -11.83 -18.41
N THR A 402 -18.16 -10.78 -17.60
CA THR A 402 -18.56 -9.45 -18.08
C THR A 402 -17.40 -8.48 -18.31
N LEU A 403 -16.14 -8.96 -18.32
CA LEU A 403 -14.93 -8.19 -18.68
C LEU A 403 -14.64 -6.94 -17.85
N ILE A 404 -15.04 -6.96 -16.57
CA ILE A 404 -14.79 -5.82 -15.70
C ILE A 404 -13.32 -5.84 -15.26
N PRO A 405 -12.61 -4.69 -15.32
CA PRO A 405 -11.20 -4.62 -14.95
C PRO A 405 -10.98 -5.16 -13.53
N PRO A 406 -9.94 -5.97 -13.29
CA PRO A 406 -9.63 -6.43 -11.93
C PRO A 406 -9.18 -5.23 -11.08
N LEU A 407 -9.88 -4.98 -9.97
CA LEU A 407 -9.48 -3.99 -8.97
C LEU A 407 -8.45 -4.56 -7.99
N SER A 408 -8.33 -5.89 -7.93
CA SER A 408 -7.42 -6.62 -7.07
C SER A 408 -6.76 -7.77 -7.83
N LEU A 409 -5.45 -7.90 -7.68
CA LEU A 409 -4.64 -9.00 -8.21
C LEU A 409 -3.70 -9.49 -7.11
N VAL A 410 -3.44 -10.80 -7.09
CA VAL A 410 -2.42 -11.39 -6.22
C VAL A 410 -1.16 -11.67 -7.03
N THR A 411 -0.01 -11.59 -6.38
CA THR A 411 1.30 -11.90 -6.94
C THR A 411 2.04 -12.81 -5.97
N ASP A 412 2.11 -14.10 -6.29
CA ASP A 412 2.66 -15.13 -5.39
C ASP A 412 3.96 -15.70 -5.96
N ARG A 413 5.05 -15.55 -5.20
CA ARG A 413 6.40 -16.03 -5.57
C ARG A 413 6.67 -17.47 -5.14
N LEU A 414 5.79 -18.09 -4.35
CA LEU A 414 6.01 -19.41 -3.75
C LEU A 414 5.07 -20.48 -4.33
N GLY A 415 3.79 -20.14 -4.46
CA GLY A 415 2.73 -21.04 -4.91
C GLY A 415 1.54 -20.24 -5.42
N ILE A 416 0.32 -20.62 -5.03
CA ILE A 416 -0.88 -19.80 -5.24
C ILE A 416 -1.94 -20.17 -4.20
N TYR A 417 -2.74 -19.19 -3.74
CA TYR A 417 -3.63 -19.37 -2.59
C TYR A 417 -4.61 -20.55 -2.70
N TYR A 418 -5.08 -20.88 -3.91
CA TYR A 418 -6.09 -21.93 -4.10
C TYR A 418 -5.50 -23.34 -4.18
N ASP A 419 -4.18 -23.50 -4.35
CA ASP A 419 -3.54 -24.80 -4.53
C ASP A 419 -2.87 -25.26 -3.22
N PRO A 420 -3.53 -26.12 -2.42
CA PRO A 420 -3.00 -26.58 -1.14
C PRO A 420 -1.88 -27.63 -1.29
N ARG A 421 -1.57 -28.09 -2.50
CA ARG A 421 -0.54 -29.14 -2.71
C ARG A 421 0.87 -28.63 -2.45
N LYS A 422 1.10 -27.32 -2.55
CA LYS A 422 2.38 -26.66 -2.24
C LYS A 422 2.17 -25.44 -1.33
N PRO A 423 3.19 -25.03 -0.56
CA PRO A 423 3.14 -23.77 0.19
C PRO A 423 2.85 -22.58 -0.71
N SER A 424 2.15 -21.57 -0.16
CA SER A 424 1.93 -20.27 -0.84
C SER A 424 2.39 -19.12 0.04
N GLN A 425 2.64 -17.95 -0.56
CA GLN A 425 2.96 -16.77 0.24
C GLN A 425 1.78 -16.37 1.15
N LEU A 426 0.55 -16.63 0.73
CA LEU A 426 -0.62 -16.42 1.59
C LEU A 426 -0.57 -17.30 2.84
N GLU A 427 -0.21 -18.58 2.72
CA GLU A 427 -0.09 -19.46 3.89
C GLU A 427 0.94 -18.94 4.89
N GLN A 428 2.07 -18.40 4.41
CA GLN A 428 3.07 -17.76 5.27
C GLN A 428 2.51 -16.49 5.94
N MET A 429 1.79 -15.65 5.19
CA MET A 429 1.18 -14.43 5.73
C MET A 429 0.12 -14.74 6.79
N VAL A 430 -0.70 -15.77 6.58
CA VAL A 430 -1.71 -16.22 7.55
C VAL A 430 -1.03 -16.80 8.80
N ALA A 431 0.01 -17.61 8.65
CA ALA A 431 0.78 -18.13 9.78
C ALA A 431 1.46 -17.03 10.60
N ASN A 432 1.95 -15.97 9.94
CA ASN A 432 2.56 -14.82 10.62
C ASN A 432 1.53 -13.85 11.22
N ALA A 433 0.26 -13.93 10.80
CA ALA A 433 -0.82 -13.07 11.28
C ALA A 433 -1.54 -13.64 12.53
N VAL A 434 -0.91 -14.57 13.25
CA VAL A 434 -1.39 -15.03 14.57
C VAL A 434 -1.33 -13.90 15.60
N THR A 435 -0.32 -13.05 15.51
CA THR A 435 -0.17 -11.87 16.36
C THR A 435 0.00 -10.65 15.48
N LEU A 436 -1.07 -9.86 15.38
CA LEU A 436 -1.04 -8.58 14.70
C LEU A 436 -0.52 -7.49 15.65
N ARG A 437 0.20 -6.51 15.08
CA ARG A 437 0.53 -5.29 15.80
C ARG A 437 -0.73 -4.45 16.04
N PRO A 438 -0.75 -3.57 17.06
CA PRO A 438 -1.89 -2.69 17.31
C PRO A 438 -2.36 -1.89 16.09
N ASP A 439 -1.45 -1.35 15.28
CA ASP A 439 -1.80 -0.62 14.05
C ASP A 439 -2.50 -1.51 13.00
N GLN A 440 -2.09 -2.78 12.92
CA GLN A 440 -2.68 -3.75 12.00
C GLN A 440 -4.06 -4.20 12.49
N ILE A 441 -4.23 -4.38 13.80
CA ILE A 441 -5.53 -4.72 14.42
C ILE A 441 -6.53 -3.61 14.12
N THR A 442 -6.22 -2.36 14.46
CA THR A 442 -7.13 -1.22 14.22
C THR A 442 -7.51 -1.08 12.74
N ARG A 443 -6.56 -1.30 11.81
CA ARG A 443 -6.86 -1.29 10.38
C ARG A 443 -7.75 -2.47 9.97
N ALA A 444 -7.47 -3.68 10.47
CA ALA A 444 -8.25 -4.87 10.18
C ALA A 444 -9.69 -4.78 10.72
N GLU A 445 -9.89 -4.23 11.92
CA GLU A 445 -11.21 -3.98 12.51
C GLU A 445 -12.03 -2.98 11.68
N ARG A 446 -11.42 -1.84 11.32
CA ARG A 446 -12.06 -0.85 10.44
C ARG A 446 -12.47 -1.46 9.10
N LEU A 447 -11.58 -2.24 8.50
CA LEU A 447 -11.83 -2.91 7.23
C LEU A 447 -12.93 -3.97 7.35
N HIS A 448 -12.90 -4.77 8.42
CA HIS A 448 -13.90 -5.78 8.72
C HIS A 448 -15.29 -5.14 8.86
N GLN A 449 -15.40 -4.09 9.69
CA GLN A 449 -16.62 -3.32 9.86
C GLN A 449 -17.12 -2.77 8.52
N GLN A 450 -16.25 -2.12 7.74
CA GLN A 450 -16.60 -1.56 6.43
C GLN A 450 -17.16 -2.64 5.48
N ILE A 451 -16.54 -3.82 5.39
CA ILE A 451 -17.01 -4.93 4.56
C ILE A 451 -18.37 -5.45 5.03
N THR A 452 -18.53 -5.66 6.34
CA THR A 452 -19.77 -6.22 6.89
C THR A 452 -20.95 -5.26 6.77
N THR A 453 -20.75 -3.97 7.06
CA THR A 453 -21.82 -2.96 7.01
C THR A 453 -22.30 -2.72 5.59
N THR A 454 -21.39 -2.77 4.62
CA THR A 454 -21.70 -2.48 3.20
C THR A 454 -22.18 -3.70 2.44
N GLY A 455 -22.20 -4.88 3.08
CA GLY A 455 -22.71 -6.11 2.48
C GLY A 455 -21.89 -6.63 1.30
N LEU A 456 -20.68 -6.10 1.08
CA LEU A 456 -19.87 -6.43 -0.09
C LEU A 456 -19.48 -7.92 -0.12
N THR A 457 -19.62 -8.51 -1.30
CA THR A 457 -19.23 -9.87 -1.69
C THR A 457 -18.52 -9.80 -3.04
N LYS A 458 -17.79 -10.85 -3.42
CA LYS A 458 -17.16 -10.95 -4.76
C LYS A 458 -18.18 -10.84 -5.89
N TYR A 459 -19.45 -11.20 -5.64
CA TYR A 459 -20.54 -11.13 -6.61
C TYR A 459 -21.73 -10.34 -6.03
N ASN A 460 -21.68 -9.01 -6.02
CA ASN A 460 -22.81 -8.14 -5.62
C ASN A 460 -23.91 -8.01 -6.70
N ALA A 461 -24.16 -9.06 -7.47
CA ALA A 461 -25.16 -9.07 -8.54
C ALA A 461 -26.29 -10.04 -8.20
N GLY A 462 -27.49 -9.74 -8.70
CA GLY A 462 -28.69 -10.54 -8.50
C GLY A 462 -29.76 -9.82 -7.68
N LYS A 463 -30.91 -10.48 -7.51
CA LYS A 463 -32.04 -10.00 -6.72
C LYS A 463 -31.75 -10.16 -5.23
N THR A 464 -32.37 -9.31 -4.41
CA THR A 464 -32.41 -9.51 -2.95
C THR A 464 -32.94 -10.90 -2.62
N ALA A 465 -32.28 -11.59 -1.70
CA ALA A 465 -32.71 -12.92 -1.24
C ALA A 465 -34.13 -12.84 -0.67
N PRO A 466 -35.03 -13.78 -1.03
CA PRO A 466 -36.34 -13.86 -0.41
C PRO A 466 -36.18 -14.15 1.10
N ASN A 467 -37.18 -13.78 1.90
CA ASN A 467 -37.16 -14.10 3.32
C ASN A 467 -37.14 -15.62 3.52
N ILE A 468 -36.12 -16.12 4.23
CA ILE A 468 -35.98 -17.54 4.56
C ILE A 468 -36.41 -17.77 6.01
N THR A 469 -37.56 -18.40 6.18
CA THR A 469 -38.12 -18.78 7.48
C THR A 469 -37.58 -20.14 7.95
N GLY A 470 -37.73 -20.43 9.25
CA GLY A 470 -37.28 -21.67 9.88
C GLY A 470 -35.91 -21.56 10.55
N THR A 471 -35.48 -22.63 11.21
CA THR A 471 -34.22 -22.71 11.96
C THR A 471 -33.20 -23.58 11.23
N ARG A 472 -31.91 -23.36 11.49
CA ARG A 472 -30.78 -24.11 10.92
C ARG A 472 -30.75 -24.12 9.38
N ARG A 473 -30.54 -22.93 8.82
CA ARG A 473 -30.48 -22.66 7.38
C ARG A 473 -29.04 -22.83 6.89
N ILE A 474 -28.84 -23.78 6.00
CA ILE A 474 -27.53 -24.13 5.43
C ILE A 474 -27.47 -23.67 3.99
N LEU A 475 -26.52 -22.79 3.69
CA LEU A 475 -26.20 -22.41 2.31
C LEU A 475 -25.18 -23.38 1.70
N VAL A 476 -25.53 -23.94 0.55
CA VAL A 476 -24.64 -24.73 -0.29
C VAL A 476 -24.34 -23.96 -1.58
N PRO A 477 -23.19 -23.26 -1.67
CA PRO A 477 -22.83 -22.55 -2.89
C PRO A 477 -22.34 -23.54 -3.95
N GLY A 478 -23.03 -23.56 -5.08
CA GLY A 478 -22.55 -24.18 -6.31
C GLY A 478 -21.28 -23.50 -6.81
N GLN A 479 -20.43 -24.29 -7.46
CA GLN A 479 -19.14 -23.86 -7.96
C GLN A 479 -18.94 -24.33 -9.41
N VAL A 480 -17.95 -23.76 -10.08
CA VAL A 480 -17.53 -24.21 -11.41
C VAL A 480 -16.65 -25.44 -11.24
N GLU A 481 -17.10 -26.61 -11.69
CA GLU A 481 -16.46 -27.91 -11.38
C GLU A 481 -15.06 -28.08 -11.97
N ASP A 482 -14.73 -27.34 -13.03
CA ASP A 482 -13.40 -27.31 -13.65
C ASP A 482 -12.56 -26.10 -13.20
N ASP A 483 -12.95 -25.44 -12.11
CA ASP A 483 -12.14 -24.39 -11.47
C ASP A 483 -10.86 -24.97 -10.85
N ALA A 484 -9.75 -24.26 -10.98
CA ALA A 484 -8.46 -24.70 -10.47
C ALA A 484 -8.47 -24.96 -8.97
N SER A 485 -9.25 -24.21 -8.19
CA SER A 485 -9.43 -24.45 -6.76
C SER A 485 -10.08 -25.81 -6.47
N ILE A 486 -11.04 -26.24 -7.27
CA ILE A 486 -11.66 -27.57 -7.11
C ILE A 486 -10.67 -28.65 -7.52
N LEU A 487 -10.08 -28.52 -8.71
CA LEU A 487 -9.16 -29.52 -9.25
C LEU A 487 -7.94 -29.78 -8.36
N THR A 488 -7.52 -28.81 -7.56
CA THR A 488 -6.32 -28.90 -6.72
C THR A 488 -6.60 -29.09 -5.24
N ALA A 489 -7.77 -28.65 -4.75
CA ALA A 489 -8.07 -28.64 -3.33
C ALA A 489 -9.25 -29.53 -2.92
N THR A 490 -9.78 -30.37 -3.81
CA THR A 490 -10.85 -31.34 -3.47
C THR A 490 -10.40 -32.78 -3.67
N GLY A 491 -11.02 -33.68 -2.90
CA GLY A 491 -10.81 -35.12 -2.97
C GLY A 491 -12.00 -35.84 -3.60
N GLN A 492 -12.72 -36.63 -2.79
CA GLN A 492 -13.89 -37.39 -3.25
C GLN A 492 -15.07 -36.50 -3.65
N ILE A 493 -15.36 -35.46 -2.86
CA ILE A 493 -16.43 -34.50 -3.13
C ILE A 493 -15.87 -33.35 -3.96
N LYS A 494 -16.05 -33.45 -5.27
CA LYS A 494 -15.51 -32.51 -6.28
C LYS A 494 -16.52 -32.05 -7.33
N THR A 495 -17.80 -32.37 -7.14
CA THR A 495 -18.91 -31.95 -8.00
C THR A 495 -20.00 -31.31 -7.16
N ASN A 496 -20.81 -30.43 -7.77
CA ASN A 496 -21.90 -29.76 -7.05
C ASN A 496 -22.95 -30.78 -6.58
N LEU A 497 -23.23 -31.81 -7.38
CA LEU A 497 -24.12 -32.89 -6.99
C LEU A 497 -23.58 -33.65 -5.78
N ALA A 498 -22.30 -34.05 -5.80
CA ALA A 498 -21.69 -34.77 -4.68
C ALA A 498 -21.69 -33.92 -3.40
N LEU A 499 -21.41 -32.61 -3.52
CA LEU A 499 -21.49 -31.68 -2.40
C LEU A 499 -22.91 -31.65 -1.83
N LEU A 500 -23.91 -31.41 -2.68
CA LEU A 500 -25.30 -31.27 -2.24
C LEU A 500 -25.83 -32.57 -1.61
N THR A 501 -25.48 -33.73 -2.19
CA THR A 501 -25.79 -35.06 -1.63
C THR A 501 -25.14 -35.26 -0.26
N ALA A 502 -23.85 -34.92 -0.11
CA ALA A 502 -23.15 -35.07 1.16
C ALA A 502 -23.72 -34.15 2.25
N VAL A 503 -24.05 -32.90 1.90
CA VAL A 503 -24.66 -31.95 2.85
C VAL A 503 -26.04 -32.42 3.29
N ARG A 504 -26.90 -32.88 2.36
CA ARG A 504 -28.23 -33.41 2.71
C ARG A 504 -28.11 -34.64 3.61
N ARG A 505 -27.19 -35.56 3.30
CA ARG A 505 -26.96 -36.75 4.13
C ARG A 505 -26.51 -36.40 5.54
N ALA A 506 -25.63 -35.41 5.69
CA ALA A 506 -25.13 -34.97 7.00
C ALA A 506 -26.14 -34.13 7.79
N ASN A 507 -27.13 -33.53 7.11
CA ASN A 507 -28.10 -32.62 7.69
C ASN A 507 -29.52 -32.92 7.15
N PRO A 508 -30.13 -34.06 7.54
CA PRO A 508 -31.43 -34.47 6.99
C PRO A 508 -32.54 -33.45 7.27
N ASP A 509 -32.56 -32.88 8.48
CA ASP A 509 -33.64 -32.01 8.95
C ASP A 509 -33.37 -30.51 8.76
N ALA A 510 -32.21 -30.13 8.22
CA ALA A 510 -31.86 -28.74 8.00
C ALA A 510 -32.50 -28.18 6.73
N ILE A 511 -32.69 -26.85 6.69
CA ILE A 511 -33.14 -26.15 5.50
C ILE A 511 -31.93 -25.90 4.60
N LEU A 512 -31.80 -26.68 3.52
CA LEU A 512 -30.73 -26.55 2.53
C LEU A 512 -31.14 -25.59 1.41
N LEU A 513 -30.36 -24.53 1.31
CA LEU A 513 -30.46 -23.52 0.27
C LEU A 513 -29.33 -23.75 -0.72
N TYR A 514 -29.63 -24.35 -1.87
CA TYR A 514 -28.65 -24.51 -2.93
C TYR A 514 -28.61 -23.24 -3.78
N LYS A 515 -27.44 -22.59 -3.86
CA LYS A 515 -27.23 -21.44 -4.73
C LYS A 515 -26.30 -21.81 -5.86
N PRO A 516 -26.78 -22.05 -7.10
CA PRO A 516 -25.92 -22.35 -8.22
C PRO A 516 -24.90 -21.22 -8.49
N HIS A 517 -23.75 -21.58 -9.08
CA HIS A 517 -22.76 -20.58 -9.48
C HIS A 517 -23.28 -19.77 -10.67
N PRO A 518 -23.15 -18.43 -10.69
CA PRO A 518 -23.72 -17.61 -11.76
C PRO A 518 -23.18 -17.92 -13.17
N ASP A 519 -21.92 -18.29 -13.34
CA ASP A 519 -21.39 -18.76 -14.64
C ASP A 519 -21.97 -20.13 -15.07
N VAL A 520 -22.41 -20.95 -14.12
CA VAL A 520 -23.07 -22.24 -14.40
C VAL A 520 -24.54 -21.99 -14.75
N GLU A 521 -25.22 -21.08 -14.03
CA GLU A 521 -26.59 -20.63 -14.36
C GLU A 521 -26.66 -20.05 -15.77
N ALA A 522 -25.63 -19.30 -16.18
CA ALA A 522 -25.53 -18.73 -17.52
C ALA A 522 -25.17 -19.75 -18.62
N GLY A 523 -24.94 -21.02 -18.27
CA GLY A 523 -24.54 -22.07 -19.22
C GLY A 523 -23.11 -21.93 -19.75
N LEU A 524 -22.26 -21.12 -19.10
CA LEU A 524 -20.90 -20.82 -19.56
C LEU A 524 -19.86 -21.82 -19.05
N ARG A 525 -20.18 -22.55 -17.97
CA ARG A 525 -19.24 -23.44 -17.27
C ARG A 525 -19.91 -24.72 -16.76
N ARG A 526 -19.07 -25.72 -16.47
CA ARG A 526 -19.48 -27.02 -15.92
C ARG A 526 -19.92 -26.91 -14.46
N GLY A 527 -20.89 -27.73 -14.08
CA GLY A 527 -21.42 -27.81 -12.71
C GLY A 527 -22.93 -27.79 -12.57
N VAL A 528 -23.68 -27.98 -13.66
CA VAL A 528 -25.14 -28.02 -13.61
C VAL A 528 -25.59 -29.24 -12.77
N VAL A 529 -26.44 -28.97 -11.78
CA VAL A 529 -27.20 -30.01 -11.08
C VAL A 529 -28.61 -29.95 -11.66
N SER A 530 -29.15 -31.08 -12.13
CA SER A 530 -30.47 -31.08 -12.76
C SER A 530 -31.57 -30.63 -11.77
N ASP A 531 -32.64 -30.04 -12.28
CA ASP A 531 -33.77 -29.60 -11.46
C ASP A 531 -34.37 -30.77 -10.65
N ARG A 532 -34.46 -31.96 -11.26
CA ARG A 532 -34.93 -33.18 -10.58
C ARG A 532 -34.02 -33.57 -9.40
N GLN A 533 -32.70 -33.50 -9.58
CA GLN A 533 -31.76 -33.85 -8.50
C GLN A 533 -31.73 -32.78 -7.40
N SER A 534 -31.74 -31.50 -7.78
CA SER A 534 -31.68 -30.41 -6.81
C SER A 534 -32.98 -30.29 -6.00
N ALA A 535 -34.15 -30.55 -6.59
CA ALA A 535 -35.43 -30.58 -5.87
C ALA A 535 -35.52 -31.68 -4.80
N VAL A 536 -34.80 -32.80 -4.98
CA VAL A 536 -34.75 -33.88 -4.00
C VAL A 536 -33.75 -33.59 -2.87
N LEU A 537 -32.69 -32.84 -3.17
CA LEU A 537 -31.58 -32.64 -2.24
C LEU A 537 -31.63 -31.29 -1.49
N ALA A 538 -32.24 -30.26 -2.07
CA ALA A 538 -32.33 -28.91 -1.51
C ALA A 538 -33.79 -28.50 -1.30
N ASP A 539 -34.06 -27.80 -0.20
CA ASP A 539 -35.39 -27.25 0.07
C ASP A 539 -35.70 -26.05 -0.82
N ARG A 540 -34.67 -25.27 -1.18
CA ARG A 540 -34.78 -24.16 -2.14
C ARG A 540 -33.55 -24.07 -3.03
N VAL A 541 -33.78 -23.87 -4.32
CA VAL A 541 -32.75 -23.50 -5.30
C VAL A 541 -32.83 -21.99 -5.56
N LEU A 542 -31.76 -21.26 -5.21
CA LEU A 542 -31.73 -19.79 -5.18
C LEU A 542 -31.00 -19.23 -6.40
N THR A 543 -31.69 -19.21 -7.55
CA THR A 543 -31.14 -18.69 -8.80
C THR A 543 -31.16 -17.17 -8.85
N ASN A 544 -30.13 -16.57 -9.46
CA ASN A 544 -30.03 -15.11 -9.63
C ASN A 544 -30.21 -14.29 -8.32
N ILE A 545 -29.85 -14.86 -7.16
CA ILE A 545 -29.89 -14.20 -5.85
C ILE A 545 -28.53 -13.58 -5.50
N ASN A 546 -28.53 -12.40 -4.89
CA ASN A 546 -27.34 -11.77 -4.35
C ASN A 546 -26.86 -12.54 -3.09
N PRO A 547 -25.66 -13.16 -3.12
CA PRO A 547 -25.14 -13.93 -1.99
C PRO A 547 -24.95 -13.10 -0.72
N GLY A 548 -24.66 -11.80 -0.81
CA GLY A 548 -24.51 -10.92 0.36
C GLY A 548 -25.78 -10.82 1.19
N THR A 549 -26.94 -10.68 0.53
CA THR A 549 -28.26 -10.65 1.18
C THR A 549 -28.71 -12.01 1.70
N LEU A 550 -28.13 -13.09 1.17
CA LEU A 550 -28.40 -14.45 1.62
C LEU A 550 -27.57 -14.78 2.87
N LEU A 551 -26.30 -14.33 2.91
CA LEU A 551 -25.42 -14.55 4.06
C LEU A 551 -25.95 -13.92 5.36
N THR A 552 -26.81 -12.91 5.31
CA THR A 552 -27.44 -12.35 6.51
C THR A 552 -28.54 -13.26 7.08
N GLN A 553 -29.08 -14.16 6.26
CA GLN A 553 -30.24 -15.00 6.57
C GLN A 553 -29.91 -16.47 6.81
N VAL A 554 -28.64 -16.87 6.74
CA VAL A 554 -28.22 -18.27 6.97
C VAL A 554 -27.41 -18.41 8.24
N ASP A 555 -27.40 -19.63 8.77
CA ASP A 555 -26.70 -19.98 10.00
C ASP A 555 -25.34 -20.61 9.68
N GLU A 556 -25.28 -21.41 8.61
CA GLU A 556 -24.09 -22.13 8.19
C GLU A 556 -23.87 -22.06 6.68
N VAL A 557 -22.61 -22.16 6.25
CA VAL A 557 -22.21 -22.33 4.85
C VAL A 557 -21.39 -23.60 4.70
N TRP A 558 -21.85 -24.51 3.83
CA TRP A 558 -21.19 -25.78 3.55
C TRP A 558 -20.68 -25.78 2.11
N THR A 559 -19.37 -25.80 1.91
CA THR A 559 -18.75 -25.62 0.59
C THR A 559 -17.60 -26.58 0.33
N MET A 560 -17.18 -26.73 -0.93
CA MET A 560 -15.90 -27.36 -1.23
C MET A 560 -14.78 -26.34 -1.03
N THR A 561 -14.71 -25.33 -1.90
CA THR A 561 -13.60 -24.37 -1.97
C THR A 561 -14.03 -22.93 -2.27
N SER A 562 -15.34 -22.65 -2.22
CA SER A 562 -15.89 -21.37 -2.66
C SER A 562 -15.38 -20.21 -1.81
N LEU A 563 -15.04 -19.08 -2.43
CA LEU A 563 -14.75 -17.85 -1.69
C LEU A 563 -15.92 -17.43 -0.77
N LEU A 564 -17.15 -17.86 -1.08
CA LEU A 564 -18.30 -17.58 -0.23
C LEU A 564 -18.16 -18.16 1.18
N GLY A 565 -17.37 -19.23 1.37
CA GLY A 565 -17.01 -19.71 2.71
C GLY A 565 -16.19 -18.69 3.48
N PHE A 566 -15.21 -18.05 2.86
CA PHE A 566 -14.46 -16.96 3.50
C PHE A 566 -15.34 -15.75 3.81
N GLU A 567 -16.21 -15.34 2.88
CA GLU A 567 -17.15 -14.22 3.11
C GLU A 567 -18.16 -14.50 4.24
N ALA A 568 -18.48 -15.77 4.46
CA ALA A 568 -19.31 -16.22 5.57
C ALA A 568 -18.55 -16.18 6.90
N LEU A 569 -17.27 -16.54 6.94
CA LEU A 569 -16.40 -16.34 8.11
C LEU A 569 -16.36 -14.85 8.51
N LEU A 570 -16.20 -13.95 7.54
CA LEU A 570 -16.23 -12.50 7.80
C LEU A 570 -17.55 -12.02 8.42
N ARG A 571 -18.63 -12.78 8.29
CA ARG A 571 -19.96 -12.48 8.87
C ARG A 571 -20.29 -13.36 10.08
N ASN A 572 -19.27 -13.95 10.70
CA ASN A 572 -19.39 -14.81 11.87
C ASN A 572 -20.36 -15.99 11.66
N LYS A 573 -20.40 -16.55 10.44
CA LYS A 573 -21.18 -17.75 10.14
C LYS A 573 -20.32 -18.99 10.33
N ARG A 574 -20.96 -20.09 10.76
CA ARG A 574 -20.28 -21.38 10.80
C ARG A 574 -19.99 -21.83 9.37
N VAL A 575 -18.75 -22.26 9.11
CA VAL A 575 -18.33 -22.71 7.78
C VAL A 575 -17.82 -24.12 7.86
N VAL A 576 -18.36 -25.00 7.02
CA VAL A 576 -17.94 -26.38 6.85
C VAL A 576 -17.32 -26.56 5.47
N THR A 577 -16.12 -27.13 5.40
CA THR A 577 -15.40 -27.32 4.14
C THR A 577 -15.20 -28.81 3.81
N TYR A 578 -15.56 -29.21 2.59
CA TYR A 578 -15.24 -30.55 2.05
C TYR A 578 -13.95 -30.57 1.22
N GLY A 579 -13.48 -29.39 0.79
CA GLY A 579 -12.16 -29.21 0.18
C GLY A 579 -11.17 -28.60 1.17
N ALA A 580 -10.03 -28.13 0.64
CA ALA A 580 -8.98 -27.45 1.39
C ALA A 580 -8.73 -26.02 0.84
N PRO A 581 -9.74 -25.13 0.83
CA PRO A 581 -9.55 -23.75 0.39
C PRO A 581 -8.53 -23.01 1.26
N PHE A 582 -8.07 -21.84 0.82
CA PHE A 582 -7.02 -21.07 1.51
C PHE A 582 -7.32 -20.76 2.99
N TYR A 583 -8.60 -20.66 3.36
CA TYR A 583 -9.08 -20.34 4.71
C TYR A 583 -9.38 -21.58 5.58
N ALA A 584 -9.23 -22.80 5.05
CA ALA A 584 -9.38 -24.04 5.81
C ALA A 584 -8.06 -24.47 6.49
N GLY A 585 -8.15 -25.22 7.59
CA GLY A 585 -7.00 -25.74 8.34
C GLY A 585 -6.43 -24.79 9.40
N TRP A 586 -7.00 -23.59 9.56
CA TRP A 586 -6.51 -22.56 10.49
C TRP A 586 -7.30 -22.49 11.81
N GLY A 587 -8.27 -23.38 12.01
CA GLY A 587 -9.12 -23.41 13.21
C GLY A 587 -10.36 -22.52 13.16
N LEU A 588 -10.61 -21.83 12.04
CA LEU A 588 -11.79 -20.97 11.84
C LEU A 588 -12.96 -21.68 11.13
N THR A 589 -12.71 -22.88 10.60
CA THR A 589 -13.65 -23.70 9.85
C THR A 589 -13.77 -25.09 10.47
N HIS A 590 -14.89 -25.76 10.23
CA HIS A 590 -14.99 -27.20 10.42
C HIS A 590 -14.59 -27.91 9.13
N ASP A 591 -13.41 -28.52 9.13
CA ASP A 591 -12.82 -29.11 7.93
C ASP A 591 -13.14 -30.61 7.85
N LEU A 592 -14.05 -30.98 6.95
CA LEU A 592 -14.35 -32.37 6.57
C LEU A 592 -13.44 -32.85 5.42
N GLY A 593 -12.86 -31.91 4.67
CA GLY A 593 -11.75 -32.18 3.75
C GLY A 593 -10.44 -32.46 4.49
N GLN A 594 -9.34 -32.56 3.73
CA GLN A 594 -7.99 -32.71 4.29
C GLN A 594 -7.16 -31.45 3.97
N PRO A 595 -7.23 -30.39 4.81
CA PRO A 595 -6.30 -29.28 4.73
C PRO A 595 -4.85 -29.76 4.89
N PRO A 596 -3.86 -29.03 4.32
CA PRO A 596 -2.47 -29.38 4.49
C PRO A 596 -2.06 -29.46 5.96
N THR A 597 -1.35 -30.52 6.34
CA THR A 597 -0.83 -30.73 7.71
C THR A 597 0.10 -29.61 8.19
N ARG A 598 0.71 -28.85 7.27
CA ARG A 598 1.53 -27.67 7.55
C ARG A 598 0.75 -26.44 8.05
N ARG A 599 -0.59 -26.42 7.94
CA ARG A 599 -1.44 -25.33 8.47
C ARG A 599 -1.69 -25.53 9.97
N VAL A 600 -0.64 -25.29 10.76
CA VAL A 600 -0.66 -25.51 12.22
C VAL A 600 -0.99 -24.25 13.02
N ALA A 601 -0.77 -23.06 12.44
CA ALA A 601 -1.06 -21.80 13.10
C ALA A 601 -2.57 -21.61 13.33
N ARG A 602 -2.93 -20.78 14.31
CA ARG A 602 -4.32 -20.49 14.71
C ARG A 602 -4.55 -18.98 14.78
N PRO A 603 -4.59 -18.28 13.63
CA PRO A 603 -4.98 -16.88 13.59
C PRO A 603 -6.46 -16.73 13.95
N ASP A 604 -6.81 -15.59 14.53
CA ASP A 604 -8.21 -15.19 14.65
C ASP A 604 -8.75 -14.68 13.30
N LEU A 605 -10.03 -14.31 13.27
CA LEU A 605 -10.69 -13.81 12.07
C LEU A 605 -10.01 -12.55 11.50
N LEU A 606 -9.53 -11.65 12.38
CA LEU A 606 -8.87 -10.41 11.98
C LEU A 606 -7.48 -10.68 11.39
N GLY A 607 -6.74 -11.64 11.94
CA GLY A 607 -5.47 -12.14 11.39
C GLY A 607 -5.65 -12.73 10.00
N LEU A 608 -6.67 -13.57 9.81
CA LEU A 608 -7.01 -14.11 8.49
C LEU A 608 -7.41 -13.00 7.52
N LEU A 609 -8.26 -12.05 7.93
CA LEU A 609 -8.66 -10.90 7.12
C LEU A 609 -7.47 -10.02 6.74
N TYR A 610 -6.58 -9.72 7.69
CA TYR A 610 -5.37 -8.93 7.44
C TYR A 610 -4.47 -9.60 6.39
N ALA A 611 -4.18 -10.89 6.57
CA ALA A 611 -3.35 -11.63 5.64
C ALA A 611 -3.99 -11.66 4.23
N THR A 612 -5.29 -11.88 4.15
CA THR A 612 -6.00 -12.13 2.88
C THR A 612 -6.38 -10.85 2.14
N LEU A 613 -6.76 -9.77 2.82
CA LEU A 613 -7.27 -8.54 2.19
C LEU A 613 -6.33 -7.34 2.30
N ILE A 614 -5.36 -7.33 3.21
CA ILE A 614 -4.43 -6.21 3.36
C ILE A 614 -3.03 -6.60 2.85
N ALA A 615 -2.47 -7.70 3.38
CA ALA A 615 -1.08 -8.05 3.11
C ALA A 615 -0.88 -8.75 1.76
N TYR A 616 -1.73 -9.72 1.40
CA TYR A 616 -1.49 -10.55 0.23
C TYR A 616 -1.79 -9.86 -1.11
N PRO A 617 -2.98 -9.28 -1.35
CA PRO A 617 -3.32 -8.74 -2.66
C PRO A 617 -2.71 -7.36 -2.90
N ARG A 618 -2.64 -6.99 -4.17
CA ARG A 618 -2.38 -5.64 -4.63
C ARG A 618 -3.66 -5.06 -5.19
N TYR A 619 -3.90 -3.78 -4.94
CA TYR A 619 -5.09 -3.07 -5.39
C TYR A 619 -4.74 -1.93 -6.35
N PHE A 620 -5.65 -1.64 -7.26
CA PHE A 620 -5.50 -0.61 -8.26
C PHE A 620 -6.78 0.22 -8.36
N ASP A 621 -6.65 1.54 -8.21
CA ASP A 621 -7.78 2.45 -8.36
C ASP A 621 -7.97 2.81 -9.84
N PRO A 622 -9.11 2.46 -10.47
CA PRO A 622 -9.35 2.72 -11.88
C PRO A 622 -9.53 4.21 -12.19
N VAL A 623 -9.83 5.04 -11.17
CA VAL A 623 -10.01 6.49 -11.32
C VAL A 623 -8.66 7.19 -11.41
N THR A 624 -7.82 7.05 -10.38
CA THR A 624 -6.49 7.68 -10.37
C THR A 624 -5.45 6.94 -11.21
N ARG A 625 -5.70 5.67 -11.54
CA ARG A 625 -4.75 4.75 -12.18
C ARG A 625 -3.47 4.53 -11.37
N LEU A 626 -3.61 4.53 -10.05
CA LEU A 626 -2.53 4.30 -9.10
C LEU A 626 -2.75 3.00 -8.30
N PRO A 627 -1.68 2.30 -7.88
CA PRO A 627 -1.76 1.35 -6.78
C PRO A 627 -2.38 2.04 -5.57
N CYS A 628 -3.30 1.38 -4.89
CA CYS A 628 -4.06 1.97 -3.79
C CYS A 628 -4.20 0.98 -2.62
N PRO A 629 -4.61 1.45 -1.44
CA PRO A 629 -4.99 0.56 -0.35
C PRO A 629 -6.40 -0.03 -0.57
N VAL A 630 -6.73 -1.13 0.11
CA VAL A 630 -7.97 -1.91 -0.11
C VAL A 630 -9.24 -1.10 0.17
N GLU A 631 -9.16 -0.18 1.12
CA GLU A 631 -10.24 0.72 1.55
C GLU A 631 -10.75 1.55 0.37
N VAL A 632 -9.86 2.00 -0.52
CA VAL A 632 -10.22 2.74 -1.73
C VAL A 632 -11.02 1.86 -2.68
N VAL A 633 -10.62 0.59 -2.87
CA VAL A 633 -11.33 -0.33 -3.76
C VAL A 633 -12.73 -0.66 -3.24
N ILE A 634 -12.88 -0.82 -1.93
CA ILE A 634 -14.18 -1.02 -1.29
C ILE A 634 -15.13 0.16 -1.57
N GLU A 635 -14.65 1.39 -1.41
CA GLU A 635 -15.43 2.59 -1.74
C GLU A 635 -15.75 2.68 -3.23
N ARG A 636 -14.80 2.39 -4.12
CA ARG A 636 -15.10 2.36 -5.57
C ARG A 636 -16.18 1.34 -5.93
N LEU A 637 -16.18 0.19 -5.26
CA LEU A 637 -17.22 -0.82 -5.43
C LEU A 637 -18.57 -0.29 -4.94
N GLN A 638 -18.61 0.44 -3.82
CA GLN A 638 -19.81 1.10 -3.26
C GLN A 638 -20.37 2.20 -4.16
N ASP A 639 -19.54 3.14 -4.59
CA ASP A 639 -19.97 4.25 -5.46
C ASP A 639 -20.51 3.74 -6.80
N SER A 640 -19.88 2.68 -7.33
CA SER A 640 -20.36 1.99 -8.53
C SER A 640 -21.71 1.29 -8.31
N GLU A 641 -22.07 0.95 -7.05
CA GLU A 641 -23.40 0.46 -6.72
C GLU A 641 -24.45 1.55 -6.83
N ALA A 642 -24.13 2.75 -6.32
CA ALA A 642 -25.01 3.91 -6.36
C ALA A 642 -25.20 4.47 -7.78
N ALA A 643 -24.18 4.40 -8.64
CA ALA A 643 -24.18 5.04 -9.96
C ALA A 643 -24.88 4.27 -11.10
N GLY A 644 -25.26 3.00 -10.91
CA GLY A 644 -25.86 2.17 -11.97
C GLY A 644 -24.88 1.78 -13.10
N HIS A 645 -25.20 0.74 -13.88
CA HIS A 645 -24.25 0.19 -14.88
C HIS A 645 -24.15 1.06 -16.13
N SER A 646 -22.93 1.36 -16.59
CA SER A 646 -22.71 1.96 -17.92
C SER A 646 -23.24 1.05 -19.04
N PRO A 647 -24.13 1.53 -19.93
CA PRO A 647 -24.71 0.75 -21.04
C PRO A 647 -23.65 0.11 -21.96
N ILE A 648 -22.50 0.77 -22.10
CA ILE A 648 -21.41 0.39 -23.02
C ILE A 648 -20.76 -0.94 -22.61
N ASN A 649 -20.51 -1.14 -21.31
CA ASN A 649 -19.93 -2.39 -20.80
C ASN A 649 -20.89 -3.58 -20.97
N ARG A 650 -22.20 -3.31 -20.90
CA ARG A 650 -23.25 -4.32 -21.10
C ARG A 650 -23.29 -4.80 -22.55
N VAL A 651 -23.16 -3.88 -23.51
CA VAL A 651 -23.12 -4.20 -24.95
C VAL A 651 -21.84 -4.96 -25.31
N LEU A 652 -20.68 -4.53 -24.80
CA LEU A 652 -19.40 -5.22 -25.03
C LEU A 652 -19.38 -6.64 -24.43
N SER A 653 -19.96 -6.83 -23.24
CA SER A 653 -20.07 -8.17 -22.63
C SER A 653 -20.97 -9.12 -23.42
N LYS A 654 -22.07 -8.62 -24.00
CA LYS A 654 -22.98 -9.41 -24.85
C LYS A 654 -22.33 -9.77 -26.19
N LEU A 655 -21.64 -8.82 -26.82
CA LEU A 655 -20.92 -9.06 -28.07
C LEU A 655 -19.78 -10.08 -27.88
N GLN A 656 -19.07 -10.04 -26.75
CA GLN A 656 -18.03 -11.04 -26.50
C GLN A 656 -18.59 -12.41 -26.06
N GLY A 657 -19.73 -12.46 -25.36
CA GLY A 657 -20.44 -13.71 -25.06
C GLY A 657 -20.91 -14.44 -26.33
N LEU A 658 -21.35 -13.68 -27.35
CA LEU A 658 -21.65 -14.21 -28.68
C LEU A 658 -20.40 -14.81 -29.36
N TRP A 659 -19.22 -14.19 -29.14
CA TRP A 659 -17.95 -14.62 -29.75
C TRP A 659 -17.18 -15.65 -28.91
N ALA A 660 -17.57 -15.87 -27.64
CA ALA A 660 -17.03 -16.93 -26.79
C ALA A 660 -17.41 -18.33 -27.32
N SER A 661 -18.49 -18.42 -28.11
CA SER A 661 -18.83 -19.61 -28.91
C SER A 661 -17.78 -19.93 -30.01
N HIS A 662 -16.84 -19.03 -30.28
CA HIS A 662 -15.72 -19.19 -31.23
C HIS A 662 -14.36 -19.26 -30.50
N ALA A 663 -14.32 -19.90 -29.33
CA ALA A 663 -13.15 -20.02 -28.47
C ALA A 663 -11.89 -20.65 -29.12
N SER A 664 -11.99 -21.26 -30.31
CA SER A 664 -10.85 -21.77 -31.08
C SER A 664 -10.03 -20.68 -31.77
N LEU A 665 -10.60 -19.49 -32.01
CA LEU A 665 -9.93 -18.38 -32.72
C LEU A 665 -9.27 -17.35 -31.78
N TRP A 666 -9.49 -17.46 -30.45
CA TRP A 666 -9.06 -16.48 -29.43
C TRP A 666 -8.21 -17.08 -28.29
N ARG A 667 -7.71 -18.32 -28.43
CA ARG A 667 -6.80 -18.96 -27.47
C ARG A 667 -5.37 -18.49 -27.60
#